data_AF-A0A6I5P0L1-F1
#
_entry.id   AF-A0A6I5P0L1-F1
#
_cell.length_a   1.000
_cell.length_b   1.000
_cell.length_c   1.000
_cell.angle_alpha   90.00
_cell.angle_beta   90.00
_cell.angle_gamma   90.00
#
_symmetry.space_group_name_H-M   'P 1'
#
loop_
_entity.id
_entity.type
_entity.pdbx_description
1 polymer ?
#
loop_
_entity_poly.entity_id
_entity_poly.type
_entity_poly.pdbx_seq_one_letter_code
_entity_poly.pdbx_strand_id
1 'polypeptide(L)'
;MSNIIPDNSSSTHQSLLVYTCNIMLEPGLQLNGQYQLIQQLGQGGFGQTWEIHANGTVKVLKVLLEDFPKAVELFQREAEVLSQLNHPGIPKAEANSYFCYSPEDSSEPLYGYVMEKISGMPLNQWMKLRDRQPISQFEAIDWLTQLTQILHYLHQHGLLHRDIKPANIMLADDGHLVLIDFGGVKAAAATYLQNQLGDVTGTRIASQGYTPTEQIEGQPTPQSDFFALGRTFIFLLTGKQPSEFASSSGKLNWQMSAPYVQPEFAAFLEELIAPFPEQRPQTAEEILEQLTLLRRVIEQNKQKNYRSANLGNLVAHYVYQPSTIPIAKRIRIGLFSGMVVSIGLVVLRFLGGLQPLELRAYDAFLRLRPLESPDDRIVVVTISDDDRQFQIEQGYFLRNEEQSIAYDGALQNLLRILEKHQPRAIGLDLYLDWMTEQESQNFLQSLDKPERLVTVCLAADNEISPLKTSPPQQIAFTNFEVDADERVRRHLLLANFDVRGDCKADYALSTQLAYKYLQPEGISSHFTEQGDLAFDDTIFQTLSHRAGGYQSLNSAVGQVLLNYRASQSPMAMAKTLSLKAVLTDSFQPADIQDRIVLIGLEREGIDTWATPLGDEVSGVFIHAHMTSQLISSVLENRSLLRPLAQPLEVLLIIGMAIVGSTLTVLSVRRSAKLLIYAFAIATSIGIPFILFLQGWWLPVVPSVFALAGAGGLSAISLQSKSLRKLL
;
A
#
# COMPACT_ATOMS: atom_id res chain seq x y z
N MET A 1 46.42 -3.13 60.75
CA MET A 1 46.32 -4.15 59.70
C MET A 1 45.00 -4.86 59.94
N SER A 2 43.97 -4.82 59.09
CA SER A 2 43.82 -4.44 57.69
C SER A 2 42.30 -4.30 57.39
N ASN A 3 41.93 -3.63 56.31
CA ASN A 3 40.57 -3.57 55.74
C ASN A 3 40.63 -3.82 54.21
N ILE A 4 39.48 -4.18 53.62
CA ILE A 4 39.00 -4.01 52.21
C ILE A 4 38.79 -5.30 51.35
N ILE A 5 37.48 -5.64 51.15
CA ILE A 5 36.62 -5.99 49.95
C ILE A 5 37.10 -7.01 48.83
N PRO A 6 36.27 -7.47 47.85
CA PRO A 6 35.64 -8.82 47.76
C PRO A 6 35.87 -9.57 46.41
N ASP A 7 35.23 -10.73 46.19
CA ASP A 7 35.02 -11.33 44.86
C ASP A 7 33.63 -11.99 44.75
N ASN A 8 32.99 -11.87 43.57
CA ASN A 8 31.57 -12.15 43.32
C ASN A 8 31.42 -12.94 42.01
N SER A 9 30.79 -14.12 42.05
CA SER A 9 30.46 -14.92 40.86
C SER A 9 29.00 -15.37 40.92
N SER A 10 28.17 -14.86 40.01
CA SER A 10 26.90 -15.50 39.64
C SER A 10 26.54 -15.17 38.19
N SER A 11 26.29 -16.24 37.44
CA SER A 11 25.76 -16.27 36.08
C SER A 11 24.23 -16.19 36.11
N THR A 12 23.62 -15.24 35.42
CA THR A 12 22.18 -15.21 35.13
C THR A 12 21.94 -14.81 33.68
N HIS A 13 21.22 -15.68 32.96
CA HIS A 13 20.47 -15.31 31.77
C HIS A 13 19.42 -14.27 32.16
N GLN A 14 19.52 -13.04 31.65
CA GLN A 14 18.44 -12.05 31.72
C GLN A 14 17.65 -12.06 30.42
N SER A 15 16.54 -12.78 30.44
CA SER A 15 15.36 -12.44 29.66
C SER A 15 14.75 -11.16 30.22
N LEU A 16 14.40 -10.22 29.34
CA LEU A 16 13.63 -9.02 29.67
C LEU A 16 12.38 -9.38 30.48
N LEU A 17 12.37 -9.02 31.77
CA LEU A 17 11.19 -9.07 32.62
C LEU A 17 10.38 -7.79 32.40
N VAL A 18 9.21 -7.95 31.82
CA VAL A 18 8.11 -6.99 31.86
C VAL A 18 7.63 -6.92 33.32
N TYR A 19 7.50 -5.72 33.88
CA TYR A 19 6.85 -5.53 35.18
C TYR A 19 5.38 -5.90 35.05
N THR A 20 4.95 -7.00 35.68
CA THR A 20 3.54 -7.37 35.82
C THR A 20 3.24 -7.60 37.28
N CYS A 21 2.07 -7.14 37.74
CA CYS A 21 1.52 -7.50 39.04
C CYS A 21 1.61 -9.02 39.24
N ASN A 22 2.27 -9.48 40.30
CA ASN A 22 2.66 -10.89 40.53
C ASN A 22 1.48 -11.84 40.89
N ILE A 23 0.25 -11.47 40.54
CA ILE A 23 -0.97 -12.25 40.83
C ILE A 23 -1.27 -13.15 39.63
N MET A 24 -1.06 -14.45 39.81
CA MET A 24 -1.44 -15.45 38.80
C MET A 24 -2.95 -15.63 38.81
N LEU A 25 -3.64 -15.08 37.80
CA LEU A 25 -5.08 -15.24 37.61
C LEU A 25 -5.35 -16.55 36.86
N GLU A 26 -5.97 -17.52 37.54
CA GLU A 26 -6.29 -18.84 36.97
C GLU A 26 -7.76 -19.21 37.15
N PRO A 27 -8.34 -20.05 36.24
CA PRO A 27 -9.65 -20.63 36.44
C PRO A 27 -9.84 -21.25 37.83
N GLY A 28 -10.95 -20.92 38.48
CA GLY A 28 -11.29 -21.38 39.83
C GLY A 28 -10.89 -20.42 40.95
N LEU A 29 -10.02 -19.42 40.70
CA LEU A 29 -9.67 -18.39 41.68
C LEU A 29 -10.91 -17.59 42.09
N GLN A 30 -11.07 -17.35 43.40
CA GLN A 30 -12.19 -16.61 43.97
C GLN A 30 -11.75 -15.23 44.46
N LEU A 31 -12.23 -14.17 43.82
CA LEU A 31 -11.94 -12.78 44.17
C LEU A 31 -13.07 -12.23 45.06
N ASN A 32 -12.71 -11.59 46.18
CA ASN A 32 -13.63 -11.02 47.19
C ASN A 32 -14.71 -11.98 47.70
N GLY A 33 -14.50 -13.30 47.60
CA GLY A 33 -15.51 -14.31 47.97
C GLY A 33 -16.76 -14.35 47.07
N GLN A 34 -16.84 -13.51 46.03
CA GLN A 34 -18.06 -13.30 45.23
C GLN A 34 -17.87 -13.61 43.74
N TYR A 35 -16.64 -13.54 43.24
CA TYR A 35 -16.33 -13.68 41.82
C TYR A 35 -15.39 -14.85 41.60
N GLN A 36 -15.88 -15.92 40.97
CA GLN A 36 -15.06 -17.07 40.61
C GLN A 36 -14.64 -16.97 39.15
N LEU A 37 -13.34 -17.00 38.86
CA LEU A 37 -12.82 -17.00 37.49
C LEU A 37 -13.19 -18.30 36.78
N ILE A 38 -13.75 -18.22 35.57
CA ILE A 38 -14.11 -19.38 34.73
C ILE A 38 -13.07 -19.56 33.63
N GLN A 39 -12.92 -18.56 32.78
CA GLN A 39 -11.97 -18.57 31.67
C GLN A 39 -11.59 -17.16 31.27
N GLN A 40 -10.40 -16.99 30.72
CA GLN A 40 -9.96 -15.71 30.18
C GLN A 40 -10.62 -15.48 28.80
N LEU A 41 -11.27 -14.33 28.62
CA LEU A 41 -11.91 -13.93 27.37
C LEU A 41 -10.96 -13.10 26.48
N GLY A 42 -10.02 -12.39 27.09
CA GLY A 42 -9.03 -11.60 26.36
C GLY A 42 -8.00 -10.92 27.26
N GLN A 43 -6.95 -10.38 26.63
CA GLN A 43 -5.92 -9.56 27.25
C GLN A 43 -5.67 -8.34 26.36
N GLY A 44 -5.81 -7.15 26.94
CA GLY A 44 -5.49 -5.88 26.30
C GLY A 44 -4.20 -5.28 26.87
N GLY A 45 -3.80 -4.10 26.37
CA GLY A 45 -2.54 -3.45 26.75
C GLY A 45 -2.43 -3.10 28.24
N PHE A 46 -3.55 -2.85 28.92
CA PHE A 46 -3.58 -2.39 30.32
C PHE A 46 -4.27 -3.39 31.28
N GLY A 47 -4.84 -4.50 30.78
CA GLY A 47 -5.72 -5.34 31.59
C GLY A 47 -6.14 -6.68 30.97
N GLN A 48 -6.74 -7.54 31.80
CA GLN A 48 -7.33 -8.81 31.39
C GLN A 48 -8.85 -8.78 31.51
N THR A 49 -9.52 -9.52 30.64
CA THR A 49 -10.98 -9.71 30.70
C THR A 49 -11.28 -11.18 30.93
N TRP A 50 -12.07 -11.47 31.95
CA TRP A 50 -12.40 -12.81 32.42
C TRP A 50 -13.90 -13.04 32.42
N GLU A 51 -14.30 -14.24 32.02
CA GLU A 51 -15.62 -14.75 32.33
C GLU A 51 -15.64 -15.21 33.79
N ILE A 52 -16.65 -14.80 34.54
CA ILE A 52 -16.77 -15.11 35.96
C ILE A 52 -18.15 -15.66 36.32
N HIS A 53 -18.19 -16.46 37.38
CA HIS A 53 -19.43 -16.75 38.09
C HIS A 53 -19.60 -15.71 39.21
N ALA A 54 -20.72 -14.98 39.20
CA ALA A 54 -21.09 -14.02 40.22
C ALA A 54 -22.56 -14.23 40.62
N ASN A 55 -22.81 -14.57 41.89
CA ASN A 55 -24.15 -14.71 42.47
C ASN A 55 -25.13 -15.59 41.65
N GLY A 56 -24.68 -16.75 41.15
CA GLY A 56 -25.54 -17.66 40.37
C GLY A 56 -25.63 -17.36 38.88
N THR A 57 -24.96 -16.30 38.40
CA THR A 57 -25.00 -15.85 37.00
C THR A 57 -23.61 -15.70 36.41
N VAL A 58 -23.49 -15.87 35.10
CA VAL A 58 -22.23 -15.65 34.39
C VAL A 58 -22.11 -14.18 34.00
N LYS A 59 -20.97 -13.57 34.32
CA LYS A 59 -20.65 -12.15 34.05
C LYS A 59 -19.25 -12.01 33.47
N VAL A 60 -18.89 -10.77 33.12
CA VAL A 60 -17.54 -10.42 32.68
C VAL A 60 -16.87 -9.54 33.73
N LEU A 61 -15.63 -9.89 34.09
CA LEU A 61 -14.75 -9.14 34.96
C LEU A 61 -13.62 -8.55 34.13
N LYS A 62 -13.46 -7.22 34.16
CA LYS A 62 -12.25 -6.57 33.65
C LYS A 62 -11.30 -6.32 34.82
N VAL A 63 -10.03 -6.60 34.63
CA VAL A 63 -8.97 -6.50 35.65
C VAL A 63 -7.84 -5.65 35.09
N LEU A 64 -7.35 -4.69 35.88
CA LEU A 64 -6.21 -3.85 35.55
C LEU A 64 -4.90 -4.55 35.96
N LEU A 65 -3.93 -4.63 35.05
CA LEU A 65 -2.62 -5.24 35.31
C LEU A 65 -1.53 -4.22 35.71
N GLU A 66 -1.75 -2.94 35.43
CA GLU A 66 -0.82 -1.84 35.70
C GLU A 66 -1.36 -0.94 36.80
N ASP A 67 -0.57 -0.67 37.84
CA ASP A 67 -1.04 -0.04 39.08
C ASP A 67 -0.65 1.45 39.22
N PHE A 68 -0.08 2.06 38.18
CA PHE A 68 0.26 3.48 38.27
C PHE A 68 -0.99 4.37 38.40
N PRO A 69 -0.93 5.48 39.16
CA PRO A 69 -2.12 6.24 39.57
C PRO A 69 -3.05 6.66 38.43
N LYS A 70 -2.48 6.98 37.27
CA LYS A 70 -3.26 7.41 36.10
C LYS A 70 -4.04 6.27 35.43
N ALA A 71 -3.50 5.05 35.41
CA ALA A 71 -4.21 3.88 34.89
C ALA A 71 -5.41 3.55 35.78
N VAL A 72 -5.20 3.56 37.09
CA VAL A 72 -6.26 3.33 38.09
C VAL A 72 -7.38 4.38 37.96
N GLU A 73 -7.02 5.66 37.83
CA GLU A 73 -8.01 6.75 37.64
C GLU A 73 -8.85 6.55 36.38
N LEU A 74 -8.22 6.21 35.24
CA LEU A 74 -8.92 5.98 33.98
C LEU A 74 -9.81 4.73 34.04
N PHE A 75 -9.32 3.68 34.68
CA PHE A 75 -10.03 2.41 34.84
C PHE A 75 -11.26 2.55 35.76
N GLN A 76 -11.13 3.28 36.87
CA GLN A 76 -12.27 3.61 37.74
C GLN A 76 -13.31 4.45 36.99
N ARG A 77 -12.87 5.45 36.23
CA ARG A 77 -13.76 6.30 35.44
C ARG A 77 -14.54 5.51 34.39
N GLU A 78 -13.90 4.55 33.73
CA GLU A 78 -14.57 3.64 32.78
C GLU A 78 -15.72 2.89 33.46
N ALA A 79 -15.47 2.28 34.63
CA ALA A 79 -16.48 1.57 35.40
C ALA A 79 -17.65 2.48 35.83
N GLU A 80 -17.34 3.69 36.32
CA GLU A 80 -18.35 4.68 36.73
C GLU A 80 -19.23 5.11 35.57
N VAL A 81 -18.63 5.46 34.43
CA VAL A 81 -19.38 5.84 33.22
C VAL A 81 -20.28 4.70 32.76
N LEU A 82 -19.73 3.49 32.63
CA LEU A 82 -20.50 2.33 32.16
C LEU A 82 -21.67 1.99 33.08
N SER A 83 -21.54 2.19 34.40
CA SER A 83 -22.61 1.96 35.38
C SER A 83 -23.79 2.93 35.27
N GLN A 84 -23.58 4.09 34.64
CA GLN A 84 -24.60 5.14 34.46
C GLN A 84 -25.33 5.03 33.11
N LEU A 85 -24.82 4.21 32.18
CA LEU A 85 -25.42 4.02 30.87
C LEU A 85 -26.51 2.95 30.91
N ASN A 86 -27.60 3.18 30.19
CA ASN A 86 -28.71 2.25 30.07
C ASN A 86 -29.23 2.23 28.63
N HIS A 87 -28.64 1.37 27.81
CA HIS A 87 -28.98 1.20 26.40
C HIS A 87 -28.82 -0.27 26.00
N PRO A 88 -29.73 -0.87 25.22
CA PRO A 88 -29.68 -2.29 24.87
C PRO A 88 -28.41 -2.69 24.09
N GLY A 89 -27.82 -1.75 23.35
CA GLY A 89 -26.55 -1.95 22.65
C GLY A 89 -25.29 -1.68 23.47
N ILE A 90 -25.37 -1.56 24.80
CA ILE A 90 -24.25 -1.30 25.71
C ILE A 90 -24.32 -2.25 26.90
N PRO A 91 -23.24 -2.96 27.27
CA PRO A 91 -23.24 -3.83 28.45
C PRO A 91 -23.49 -3.05 29.74
N LYS A 92 -24.32 -3.60 30.64
CA LYS A 92 -24.58 -2.96 31.92
C LYS A 92 -23.50 -3.32 32.96
N ALA A 93 -22.78 -2.32 33.48
CA ALA A 93 -21.97 -2.48 34.69
C ALA A 93 -22.83 -2.34 35.95
N GLU A 94 -22.53 -3.10 37.01
CA GLU A 94 -23.27 -2.96 38.27
C GLU A 94 -22.83 -1.70 39.02
N ALA A 95 -23.78 -1.08 39.75
CA ALA A 95 -23.46 0.02 40.64
C ALA A 95 -22.48 -0.47 41.74
N ASN A 96 -21.38 0.25 41.94
CA ASN A 96 -20.28 -0.13 42.84
C ASN A 96 -19.57 -1.45 42.46
N SER A 97 -19.60 -1.83 41.18
CA SER A 97 -18.89 -3.02 40.68
C SER A 97 -17.37 -2.88 40.68
N TYR A 98 -16.85 -1.65 40.74
CA TYR A 98 -15.42 -1.37 40.89
C TYR A 98 -14.92 -1.77 42.27
N PHE A 99 -13.88 -2.59 42.32
CA PHE A 99 -13.27 -3.05 43.56
C PHE A 99 -11.74 -3.07 43.46
N CYS A 100 -11.12 -3.07 44.63
CA CYS A 100 -9.70 -3.31 44.84
C CYS A 100 -9.55 -4.57 45.68
N TYR A 101 -8.69 -5.50 45.27
CA TYR A 101 -8.42 -6.77 45.94
C TYR A 101 -6.91 -6.93 46.14
N SER A 102 -6.48 -7.12 47.38
CA SER A 102 -5.09 -7.43 47.71
C SER A 102 -5.03 -8.87 48.24
N PRO A 103 -4.43 -9.82 47.50
CA PRO A 103 -4.17 -11.16 48.03
C PRO A 103 -3.30 -11.11 49.29
N GLU A 104 -3.46 -12.07 50.21
CA GLU A 104 -2.68 -12.13 51.46
C GLU A 104 -1.16 -12.24 51.21
N ASP A 105 -0.75 -12.83 50.08
CA ASP A 105 0.65 -13.05 49.69
C ASP A 105 1.21 -12.02 48.68
N SER A 106 0.47 -10.94 48.38
CA SER A 106 0.88 -9.90 47.43
C SER A 106 0.88 -8.51 48.07
N SER A 107 1.95 -7.74 47.85
CA SER A 107 2.04 -6.33 48.26
C SER A 107 1.29 -5.37 47.34
N GLU A 108 0.79 -5.85 46.20
CA GLU A 108 0.19 -5.00 45.16
C GLU A 108 -1.33 -5.23 45.04
N PRO A 109 -2.13 -4.15 44.95
CA PRO A 109 -3.58 -4.24 44.78
C PRO A 109 -3.98 -4.56 43.33
N LEU A 110 -4.96 -5.46 43.18
CA LEU A 110 -5.65 -5.77 41.93
C LEU A 110 -6.92 -4.91 41.82
N TYR A 111 -7.05 -4.13 40.75
CA TYR A 111 -8.27 -3.36 40.47
C TYR A 111 -9.14 -4.09 39.46
N GLY A 112 -10.45 -4.16 39.70
CA GLY A 112 -11.38 -4.83 38.78
C GLY A 112 -12.79 -4.26 38.83
N TYR A 113 -13.55 -4.44 37.75
CA TYR A 113 -14.99 -4.15 37.74
C TYR A 113 -15.78 -5.19 36.94
N VAL A 114 -17.04 -5.39 37.31
CA VAL A 114 -17.92 -6.44 36.77
C VAL A 114 -19.03 -5.84 35.92
N MET A 115 -19.29 -6.46 34.77
CA MET A 115 -20.33 -6.09 33.83
C MET A 115 -21.06 -7.31 33.25
N GLU A 116 -22.19 -7.04 32.61
CA GLU A 116 -22.99 -8.01 31.88
C GLU A 116 -22.18 -8.80 30.85
N LYS A 117 -22.44 -10.12 30.77
CA LYS A 117 -21.90 -10.95 29.69
C LYS A 117 -22.85 -10.92 28.50
N ILE A 118 -22.36 -10.41 27.38
CA ILE A 118 -23.06 -10.49 26.10
C ILE A 118 -22.82 -11.87 25.49
N SER A 119 -23.92 -12.59 25.20
CA SER A 119 -23.86 -13.89 24.52
C SER A 119 -23.79 -13.66 23.02
N GLY A 120 -22.72 -14.15 22.39
CA GLY A 120 -22.41 -13.89 20.97
C GLY A 120 -20.91 -13.87 20.74
N MET A 121 -20.47 -13.19 19.68
CA MET A 121 -19.04 -13.06 19.39
C MET A 121 -18.66 -11.70 18.78
N PRO A 122 -17.41 -11.25 18.96
CA PRO A 122 -16.91 -10.04 18.30
C PRO A 122 -16.94 -10.13 16.76
N LEU A 123 -17.24 -9.02 16.07
CA LEU A 123 -17.35 -8.98 14.61
C LEU A 123 -16.04 -9.34 13.90
N ASN A 124 -14.87 -9.06 14.48
CA ASN A 124 -13.59 -9.50 13.91
C ASN A 124 -13.47 -11.04 13.86
N GLN A 125 -13.92 -11.73 14.92
CA GLN A 125 -13.93 -13.18 14.98
C GLN A 125 -15.04 -13.76 14.10
N TRP A 126 -16.23 -13.13 14.08
CA TRP A 126 -17.33 -13.52 13.22
C TRP A 126 -16.96 -13.48 11.73
N MET A 127 -16.30 -12.39 11.29
CA MET A 127 -15.77 -12.29 9.93
C MET A 127 -14.72 -13.36 9.65
N LYS A 128 -13.86 -13.69 10.62
CA LYS A 128 -12.85 -14.75 10.48
C LYS A 128 -13.47 -16.13 10.30
N LEU A 129 -14.55 -16.46 11.02
CA LEU A 129 -15.26 -17.74 10.88
C LEU A 129 -15.95 -17.91 9.53
N ARG A 130 -16.27 -16.80 8.85
CA ARG A 130 -16.90 -16.81 7.53
C ARG A 130 -15.89 -16.55 6.41
N ASP A 131 -14.61 -16.86 6.62
CA ASP A 131 -13.53 -16.63 5.64
C ASP A 131 -13.50 -15.21 5.06
N ARG A 132 -13.81 -14.21 5.90
CA ARG A 132 -13.92 -12.79 5.56
C ARG A 132 -14.91 -12.49 4.42
N GLN A 133 -15.91 -13.34 4.22
CA GLN A 133 -16.96 -13.09 3.23
C GLN A 133 -17.73 -11.79 3.55
N PRO A 134 -17.81 -10.85 2.59
CA PRO A 134 -18.46 -9.56 2.81
C PRO A 134 -19.92 -9.67 3.23
N ILE A 135 -20.37 -8.72 4.05
CA ILE A 135 -21.80 -8.57 4.37
C ILE A 135 -22.56 -7.93 3.22
N SER A 136 -23.89 -8.14 3.20
CA SER A 136 -24.72 -7.48 2.21
C SER A 136 -24.87 -5.98 2.51
N GLN A 137 -25.14 -5.18 1.48
CA GLN A 137 -25.40 -3.74 1.67
C GLN A 137 -26.61 -3.47 2.60
N PHE A 138 -27.65 -4.31 2.55
CA PHE A 138 -28.82 -4.15 3.42
C PHE A 138 -28.47 -4.41 4.89
N GLU A 139 -27.74 -5.49 5.14
CA GLU A 139 -27.21 -5.83 6.47
C GLU A 139 -26.28 -4.73 6.99
N ALA A 140 -25.41 -4.19 6.13
CA ALA A 140 -24.54 -3.07 6.47
C ALA A 140 -25.34 -1.83 6.91
N ILE A 141 -26.43 -1.50 6.21
CA ILE A 141 -27.29 -0.36 6.59
C ILE A 141 -28.00 -0.61 7.91
N ASP A 142 -28.54 -1.82 8.12
CA ASP A 142 -29.24 -2.16 9.37
C ASP A 142 -28.29 -2.13 10.57
N TRP A 143 -27.08 -2.69 10.42
CA TRP A 143 -26.05 -2.68 11.45
C TRP A 143 -25.47 -1.29 11.71
N LEU A 144 -25.23 -0.50 10.64
CA LEU A 144 -24.76 0.88 10.76
C LEU A 144 -25.79 1.72 11.50
N THR A 145 -27.08 1.52 11.21
CA THR A 145 -28.18 2.15 11.93
C THR A 145 -28.15 1.85 13.42
N GLN A 146 -27.99 0.58 13.81
CA GLN A 146 -27.93 0.18 15.23
C GLN A 146 -26.75 0.84 15.95
N LEU A 147 -25.56 0.80 15.36
CA LEU A 147 -24.37 1.42 15.96
C LEU A 147 -24.48 2.95 16.03
N THR A 148 -25.05 3.59 15.03
CA THR A 148 -25.31 5.04 15.07
C THR A 148 -26.32 5.41 16.16
N GLN A 149 -27.33 4.58 16.44
CA GLN A 149 -28.25 4.80 17.58
C GLN A 149 -27.52 4.74 18.94
N ILE A 150 -26.58 3.80 19.09
CA ILE A 150 -25.72 3.73 20.28
C ILE A 150 -24.87 5.00 20.41
N LEU A 151 -24.24 5.45 19.32
CA LEU A 151 -23.42 6.68 19.34
C LEU A 151 -24.26 7.92 19.63
N HIS A 152 -25.45 8.02 19.04
CA HIS A 152 -26.40 9.10 19.35
C HIS A 152 -26.69 9.16 20.86
N TYR A 153 -26.98 8.02 21.49
CA TYR A 153 -27.20 7.93 22.93
C TYR A 153 -25.96 8.39 23.73
N LEU A 154 -24.75 7.94 23.37
CA LEU A 154 -23.51 8.36 24.04
C LEU A 154 -23.24 9.85 23.89
N HIS A 155 -23.38 10.38 22.68
CA HIS A 155 -23.10 11.79 22.35
C HIS A 155 -24.08 12.72 23.07
N GLN A 156 -25.35 12.33 23.27
CA GLN A 156 -26.32 13.06 24.09
C GLN A 156 -25.92 13.15 25.57
N HIS A 157 -25.18 12.16 26.08
CA HIS A 157 -24.60 12.18 27.43
C HIS A 157 -23.23 12.87 27.49
N GLY A 158 -22.78 13.48 26.38
CA GLY A 158 -21.50 14.18 26.29
C GLY A 158 -20.29 13.25 26.30
N LEU A 159 -20.47 11.98 25.93
CA LEU A 159 -19.44 10.94 25.93
C LEU A 159 -19.03 10.59 24.50
N LEU A 160 -17.74 10.32 24.28
CA LEU A 160 -17.20 9.81 23.01
C LEU A 160 -16.63 8.41 23.23
N HIS A 161 -16.79 7.48 22.30
CA HIS A 161 -16.29 6.11 22.48
C HIS A 161 -14.79 5.98 22.20
N ARG A 162 -14.30 6.56 21.10
CA ARG A 162 -12.89 6.67 20.70
C ARG A 162 -12.16 5.36 20.33
N ASP A 163 -12.82 4.21 20.33
CA ASP A 163 -12.19 2.93 19.97
C ASP A 163 -13.16 1.97 19.25
N ILE A 164 -13.90 2.51 18.27
CA ILE A 164 -14.84 1.73 17.47
C ILE A 164 -14.06 0.93 16.42
N LYS A 165 -14.16 -0.39 16.50
CA LYS A 165 -13.54 -1.35 15.58
C LYS A 165 -14.25 -2.69 15.66
N PRO A 166 -14.10 -3.60 14.68
CA PRO A 166 -14.75 -4.91 14.70
C PRO A 166 -14.47 -5.77 15.93
N ALA A 167 -13.34 -5.57 16.62
CA ALA A 167 -13.03 -6.29 17.86
C ALA A 167 -13.86 -5.82 19.07
N ASN A 168 -14.38 -4.59 19.02
CA ASN A 168 -15.13 -3.95 20.10
C ASN A 168 -16.65 -3.92 19.80
N ILE A 169 -17.11 -4.67 18.80
CA ILE A 169 -18.53 -4.79 18.46
C ILE A 169 -18.89 -6.26 18.50
N MET A 170 -19.78 -6.63 19.42
CA MET A 170 -20.33 -7.99 19.55
C MET A 170 -21.55 -8.13 18.64
N LEU A 171 -21.61 -9.22 17.89
CA LEU A 171 -22.85 -9.73 17.32
C LEU A 171 -23.46 -10.69 18.35
N ALA A 172 -24.56 -10.27 18.96
CA ALA A 172 -25.28 -11.08 19.93
C ALA A 172 -26.02 -12.25 19.25
N ASP A 173 -26.30 -13.32 20.00
CA ASP A 173 -26.94 -14.54 19.48
C ASP A 173 -28.35 -14.31 18.90
N ASP A 174 -29.04 -13.27 19.35
CA ASP A 174 -30.34 -12.82 18.85
C ASP A 174 -30.23 -11.85 17.64
N GLY A 175 -29.00 -11.55 17.20
CA GLY A 175 -28.69 -10.83 15.97
C GLY A 175 -28.53 -9.31 16.09
N HIS A 176 -28.60 -8.72 17.28
CA HIS A 176 -28.32 -7.29 17.47
C HIS A 176 -26.83 -7.02 17.74
N LEU A 177 -26.40 -5.79 17.48
CA LEU A 177 -25.03 -5.35 17.76
C LEU A 177 -24.94 -4.70 19.14
N VAL A 178 -23.90 -5.09 19.89
CA VAL A 178 -23.56 -4.50 21.19
C VAL A 178 -22.16 -3.92 21.12
N LEU A 179 -22.02 -2.64 21.45
CA LEU A 179 -20.74 -1.94 21.51
C LEU A 179 -20.10 -2.18 22.87
N ILE A 180 -18.87 -2.69 22.89
CA ILE A 180 -18.14 -3.08 24.09
C ILE A 180 -16.82 -2.31 24.23
N ASP A 181 -16.18 -2.43 25.40
CA ASP A 181 -14.88 -1.84 25.75
C ASP A 181 -14.85 -0.31 25.77
N PHE A 182 -15.14 0.26 26.96
CA PHE A 182 -15.30 1.69 27.19
C PHE A 182 -14.02 2.37 27.69
N GLY A 183 -12.86 1.71 27.60
CA GLY A 183 -11.57 2.22 28.10
C GLY A 183 -11.10 3.52 27.41
N GLY A 184 -11.65 3.83 26.23
CA GLY A 184 -11.41 5.10 25.53
C GLY A 184 -12.35 6.24 25.90
N VAL A 185 -13.38 6.00 26.71
CA VAL A 185 -14.48 6.95 26.89
C VAL A 185 -14.09 8.14 27.77
N LYS A 186 -14.33 9.36 27.26
CA LYS A 186 -14.13 10.61 28.01
C LYS A 186 -15.24 11.62 27.70
N ALA A 187 -15.46 12.51 28.66
CA ALA A 187 -16.38 13.64 28.50
C ALA A 187 -15.85 14.64 27.47
N ALA A 188 -16.70 15.05 26.52
CA ALA A 188 -16.33 15.96 25.43
C ALA A 188 -15.75 17.30 25.92
N ALA A 189 -16.29 17.86 27.02
CA ALA A 189 -15.91 19.16 27.57
C ALA A 189 -14.57 19.18 28.33
N ALA A 190 -14.07 18.04 28.82
CA ALA A 190 -12.82 17.97 29.59
C ALA A 190 -11.56 18.14 28.71
N THR A 191 -11.71 17.99 27.40
CA THR A 191 -10.62 17.97 26.41
C THR A 191 -10.05 19.36 26.10
N TYR A 192 -10.86 20.43 26.24
CA TYR A 192 -10.46 21.79 25.88
C TYR A 192 -9.65 22.50 26.97
N LEU A 193 -9.88 22.16 28.24
CA LEU A 193 -9.25 22.83 29.39
C LEU A 193 -7.86 22.27 29.74
N GLN A 194 -7.55 21.02 29.37
CA GLN A 194 -6.31 20.36 29.77
C GLN A 194 -5.13 20.66 28.82
N ASN A 195 -5.41 21.05 27.57
CA ASN A 195 -4.40 21.38 26.55
C ASN A 195 -3.68 22.73 26.79
N GLN A 196 -4.14 23.57 27.73
CA GLN A 196 -3.49 24.85 28.06
C GLN A 196 -2.47 24.77 29.21
N LEU A 197 -2.37 23.62 29.90
CA LEU A 197 -1.50 23.47 31.08
C LEU A 197 -0.17 22.74 30.81
N GLY A 198 0.16 22.51 29.53
CA GLY A 198 1.56 22.31 29.11
C GLY A 198 2.32 21.21 29.85
N ASP A 199 1.68 20.09 30.17
CA ASP A 199 2.34 18.80 30.39
C ASP A 199 1.25 17.73 30.48
N VAL A 200 1.64 16.47 30.26
CA VAL A 200 0.83 15.23 30.27
C VAL A 200 0.37 14.77 28.88
N THR A 201 1.21 13.91 28.31
CA THR A 201 0.90 12.81 27.39
C THR A 201 -0.46 12.19 27.65
N GLY A 202 -1.50 12.70 26.96
CA GLY A 202 -2.78 12.02 26.90
C GLY A 202 -2.54 10.62 26.33
N THR A 203 -2.96 9.59 27.06
CA THR A 203 -2.87 8.18 26.65
C THR A 203 -3.39 8.04 25.22
N ARG A 204 -2.47 7.93 24.25
CA ARG A 204 -2.77 7.87 22.82
C ARG A 204 -3.37 6.50 22.52
N ILE A 205 -4.68 6.37 22.66
CA ILE A 205 -5.41 5.20 22.19
C ILE A 205 -5.53 5.35 20.67
N ALA A 206 -4.56 4.77 19.96
CA ALA A 206 -4.53 4.70 18.51
C ALA A 206 -4.73 3.25 18.08
N SER A 207 -5.90 2.95 17.52
CA SER A 207 -6.19 1.69 16.84
C SER A 207 -5.80 1.83 15.38
N GLN A 208 -4.79 1.05 14.96
CA GLN A 208 -4.20 1.13 13.62
C GLN A 208 -5.29 1.06 12.53
N GLY A 209 -5.39 2.14 11.75
CA GLY A 209 -6.35 2.25 10.66
C GLY A 209 -7.79 2.60 11.05
N TYR A 210 -8.16 2.66 12.32
CA TYR A 210 -9.51 3.07 12.76
C TYR A 210 -9.52 4.45 13.43
N THR A 211 -8.40 4.87 14.01
CA THR A 211 -8.29 6.15 14.70
C THR A 211 -8.02 7.31 13.73
N PRO A 212 -8.83 8.39 13.74
CA PRO A 212 -8.61 9.55 12.90
C PRO A 212 -7.56 10.52 13.47
N THR A 213 -7.00 11.38 12.63
CA THR A 213 -5.87 12.27 12.97
C THR A 213 -6.19 13.19 14.14
N GLU A 214 -7.37 13.81 14.19
CA GLU A 214 -7.73 14.73 15.28
C GLU A 214 -7.74 14.03 16.65
N GLN A 215 -8.04 12.72 16.68
CA GLN A 215 -7.95 11.93 17.91
C GLN A 215 -6.49 11.62 18.28
N ILE A 216 -5.61 11.36 17.31
CA ILE A 216 -4.16 11.15 17.52
C ILE A 216 -3.50 12.42 18.06
N GLU A 217 -4.00 13.58 17.64
CA GLU A 217 -3.62 14.92 18.09
C GLU A 217 -4.24 15.30 19.44
N GLY A 218 -5.07 14.43 20.03
CA GLY A 218 -5.68 14.66 21.34
C GLY A 218 -6.90 15.57 21.33
N GLN A 219 -7.49 15.83 20.17
CA GLN A 219 -8.70 16.64 19.97
C GLN A 219 -9.89 15.83 19.40
N PRO A 220 -10.27 14.70 20.00
CA PRO A 220 -11.39 13.90 19.50
C PRO A 220 -12.72 14.64 19.62
N THR A 221 -13.56 14.45 18.61
CA THR A 221 -14.91 15.01 18.47
C THR A 221 -15.93 13.87 18.24
N PRO A 222 -17.25 14.13 18.28
CA PRO A 222 -18.26 13.15 17.82
C PRO A 222 -17.95 12.54 16.45
N GLN A 223 -17.40 13.36 15.55
CA GLN A 223 -17.00 12.97 14.20
C GLN A 223 -15.82 11.99 14.18
N SER A 224 -15.03 11.90 15.25
CA SER A 224 -13.99 10.89 15.39
C SER A 224 -14.58 9.48 15.52
N ASP A 225 -15.71 9.33 16.23
CA ASP A 225 -16.44 8.05 16.31
C ASP A 225 -17.04 7.69 14.94
N PHE A 226 -17.53 8.67 14.18
CA PHE A 226 -18.11 8.43 12.85
C PHE A 226 -17.07 7.95 11.83
N PHE A 227 -15.84 8.46 11.89
CA PHE A 227 -14.73 7.97 11.08
C PHE A 227 -14.41 6.51 11.38
N ALA A 228 -14.27 6.17 12.66
CA ALA A 228 -13.99 4.81 13.09
C ALA A 228 -15.13 3.83 12.69
N LEU A 229 -16.38 4.31 12.75
CA LEU A 229 -17.55 3.60 12.25
C LEU A 229 -17.49 3.37 10.73
N GLY A 230 -17.18 4.40 9.94
CA GLY A 230 -17.02 4.26 8.48
C GLY A 230 -15.95 3.25 8.09
N ARG A 231 -14.78 3.29 8.75
CA ARG A 231 -13.68 2.32 8.55
C ARG A 231 -14.09 0.89 8.91
N THR A 232 -14.87 0.72 9.97
CA THR A 232 -15.44 -0.57 10.37
C THR A 232 -16.36 -1.14 9.29
N PHE A 233 -17.27 -0.34 8.73
CA PHE A 233 -18.17 -0.83 7.68
C PHE A 233 -17.49 -1.09 6.35
N ILE A 234 -16.45 -0.33 6.00
CA ILE A 234 -15.60 -0.64 4.85
C ILE A 234 -14.95 -2.02 5.01
N PHE A 235 -14.42 -2.35 6.19
CA PHE A 235 -13.89 -3.69 6.48
C PHE A 235 -14.97 -4.77 6.32
N LEU A 236 -16.16 -4.59 6.92
CA LEU A 236 -17.25 -5.57 6.83
C LEU A 236 -17.74 -5.78 5.39
N LEU A 237 -17.78 -4.70 4.61
CA LEU A 237 -18.20 -4.70 3.22
C LEU A 237 -17.13 -5.14 2.23
N THR A 238 -15.88 -5.35 2.64
CA THR A 238 -14.79 -5.75 1.72
C THR A 238 -14.07 -7.02 2.14
N GLY A 239 -14.17 -7.39 3.43
CA GLY A 239 -13.38 -8.45 4.03
C GLY A 239 -11.89 -8.09 4.21
N LYS A 240 -11.47 -6.86 3.90
CA LYS A 240 -10.06 -6.43 3.92
C LYS A 240 -9.81 -5.42 5.04
N GLN A 241 -8.69 -5.58 5.74
CA GLN A 241 -8.32 -4.72 6.85
C GLN A 241 -8.10 -3.27 6.39
N PRO A 242 -8.32 -2.28 7.27
CA PRO A 242 -8.16 -0.88 6.92
C PRO A 242 -6.74 -0.49 6.45
N SER A 243 -5.71 -1.26 6.83
CA SER A 243 -4.32 -1.12 6.38
C SER A 243 -4.09 -1.60 4.95
N GLU A 244 -4.88 -2.56 4.46
CA GLU A 244 -4.79 -3.10 3.09
C GLU A 244 -5.28 -2.09 2.02
N PHE A 245 -5.78 -0.94 2.46
CA PHE A 245 -6.24 0.16 1.63
C PHE A 245 -5.44 1.45 1.84
N ALA A 246 -4.34 1.39 2.60
CA ALA A 246 -3.45 2.51 2.78
C ALA A 246 -2.93 2.96 1.41
N SER A 247 -3.09 4.25 1.13
CA SER A 247 -2.70 4.90 -0.12
C SER A 247 -2.00 6.19 0.28
N SER A 248 -0.88 6.49 -0.36
CA SER A 248 -0.06 7.67 -0.12
C SER A 248 -0.78 8.99 -0.42
N SER A 249 -1.88 8.95 -1.18
CA SER A 249 -2.79 10.10 -1.40
C SER A 249 -3.72 10.42 -0.22
N GLY A 250 -3.71 9.63 0.86
CA GLY A 250 -4.64 9.75 1.98
C GLY A 250 -6.09 9.35 1.64
N LYS A 251 -6.40 9.09 0.36
CA LYS A 251 -7.73 8.66 -0.09
C LYS A 251 -7.81 7.14 -0.19
N LEU A 252 -8.80 6.60 0.49
CA LEU A 252 -9.07 5.18 0.65
C LEU A 252 -9.68 4.56 -0.61
N ASN A 253 -8.94 3.76 -1.38
CA ASN A 253 -9.45 3.14 -2.61
C ASN A 253 -10.09 1.75 -2.37
N TRP A 254 -11.11 1.70 -1.50
CA TRP A 254 -11.76 0.44 -1.11
C TRP A 254 -12.89 0.01 -2.07
N GLN A 255 -13.47 0.95 -2.82
CA GLN A 255 -14.63 0.70 -3.69
C GLN A 255 -14.37 -0.39 -4.75
N MET A 256 -13.12 -0.55 -5.22
CA MET A 256 -12.75 -1.65 -6.13
C MET A 256 -12.90 -3.04 -5.50
N SER A 257 -12.79 -3.14 -4.18
CA SER A 257 -12.95 -4.38 -3.42
C SER A 257 -14.40 -4.66 -3.01
N ALA A 258 -15.31 -3.69 -3.21
CA ALA A 258 -16.74 -3.83 -2.94
C ALA A 258 -17.60 -3.33 -4.13
N PRO A 259 -17.43 -3.88 -5.35
CA PRO A 259 -18.14 -3.42 -6.55
C PRO A 259 -19.67 -3.65 -6.51
N TYR A 260 -20.15 -4.43 -5.54
CA TYR A 260 -21.57 -4.68 -5.28
C TYR A 260 -22.24 -3.59 -4.43
N VAL A 261 -21.47 -2.69 -3.81
CA VAL A 261 -22.02 -1.58 -3.05
C VAL A 261 -22.50 -0.48 -4.01
N GLN A 262 -23.75 -0.05 -3.87
CA GLN A 262 -24.28 1.01 -4.74
C GLN A 262 -23.56 2.34 -4.52
N PRO A 263 -23.35 3.15 -5.58
CA PRO A 263 -22.59 4.40 -5.51
C PRO A 263 -23.07 5.37 -4.43
N GLU A 264 -24.37 5.44 -4.19
CA GLU A 264 -24.97 6.33 -3.19
C GLU A 264 -24.53 5.96 -1.77
N PHE A 265 -24.48 4.67 -1.45
CA PHE A 265 -24.01 4.22 -0.13
C PHE A 265 -22.49 4.26 -0.02
N ALA A 266 -21.77 3.99 -1.10
CA ALA A 266 -20.32 4.15 -1.13
C ALA A 266 -19.90 5.61 -0.89
N ALA A 267 -20.61 6.58 -1.49
CA ALA A 267 -20.37 8.00 -1.27
C ALA A 267 -20.64 8.41 0.19
N PHE A 268 -21.67 7.85 0.82
CA PHE A 268 -21.95 8.10 2.23
C PHE A 268 -20.86 7.52 3.15
N LEU A 269 -20.37 6.32 2.87
CA LEU A 269 -19.25 5.76 3.64
C LEU A 269 -17.96 6.58 3.48
N GLU A 270 -17.71 7.14 2.28
CA GLU A 270 -16.60 8.09 2.04
C GLU A 270 -16.76 9.38 2.86
N GLU A 271 -18.00 9.90 2.98
CA GLU A 271 -18.31 11.07 3.81
C GLU A 271 -18.00 10.81 5.30
N LEU A 272 -18.35 9.62 5.81
CA LEU A 272 -18.01 9.23 7.19
C LEU A 272 -16.49 9.18 7.43
N ILE A 273 -15.70 8.81 6.43
CA ILE A 273 -14.23 8.70 6.54
C ILE A 273 -13.48 9.92 5.98
N ALA A 274 -14.16 11.05 5.78
CA ALA A 274 -13.52 12.24 5.26
C ALA A 274 -12.33 12.66 6.16
N PRO A 275 -11.19 13.12 5.60
CA PRO A 275 -10.00 13.44 6.41
C PRO A 275 -10.28 14.48 7.50
N PHE A 276 -11.08 15.50 7.18
CA PHE A 276 -11.40 16.60 8.08
C PHE A 276 -12.76 16.39 8.77
N PRO A 277 -12.86 16.56 10.11
CA PRO A 277 -14.12 16.38 10.86
C PRO A 277 -15.30 17.22 10.35
N GLU A 278 -15.04 18.41 9.81
CA GLU A 278 -16.07 19.34 9.31
C GLU A 278 -16.73 18.84 8.02
N GLN A 279 -16.12 17.87 7.34
CA GLN A 279 -16.63 17.25 6.11
C GLN A 279 -17.46 15.99 6.38
N ARG A 280 -17.48 15.52 7.63
CA ARG A 280 -18.29 14.38 8.08
C ARG A 280 -19.66 14.89 8.56
N PRO A 281 -20.68 14.01 8.67
CA PRO A 281 -21.94 14.36 9.30
C PRO A 281 -21.71 14.91 10.71
N GLN A 282 -22.43 15.97 11.08
CA GLN A 282 -22.16 16.71 12.30
C GLN A 282 -22.81 16.08 13.53
N THR A 283 -23.87 15.31 13.33
CA THR A 283 -24.57 14.59 14.40
C THR A 283 -24.93 13.17 13.98
N ALA A 284 -25.15 12.30 14.97
CA ALA A 284 -25.60 10.94 14.71
C ALA A 284 -27.02 10.91 14.10
N GLU A 285 -27.84 11.91 14.41
CA GLU A 285 -29.16 12.12 13.82
C GLU A 285 -29.08 12.33 12.31
N GLU A 286 -28.12 13.13 11.84
CA GLU A 286 -27.88 13.34 10.41
C GLU A 286 -27.55 12.03 9.70
N ILE A 287 -26.70 11.19 10.31
CA ILE A 287 -26.37 9.85 9.81
C ILE A 287 -27.64 8.97 9.73
N LEU A 288 -28.49 8.97 10.76
CA LEU A 288 -29.74 8.18 10.78
C LEU A 288 -30.74 8.63 9.71
N GLU A 289 -30.87 9.94 9.48
CA GLU A 289 -31.70 10.49 8.42
C GLU A 289 -31.18 10.08 7.03
N GLN A 290 -29.87 10.18 6.79
CA GLN A 290 -29.24 9.77 5.54
C GLN A 290 -29.40 8.27 5.28
N LEU A 291 -29.23 7.42 6.30
CA LEU A 291 -29.45 5.97 6.19
C LEU A 291 -30.90 5.62 5.84
N THR A 292 -31.86 6.35 6.39
CA THR A 292 -33.28 6.18 6.07
C THR A 292 -33.56 6.51 4.59
N LEU A 293 -32.93 7.56 4.05
CA LEU A 293 -33.03 7.93 2.64
C LEU A 293 -32.37 6.88 1.74
N LEU A 294 -31.15 6.46 2.07
CA LEU A 294 -30.41 5.44 1.32
C LEU A 294 -31.17 4.12 1.23
N ARG A 295 -31.79 3.67 2.34
CA ARG A 295 -32.61 2.46 2.35
C ARG A 295 -33.75 2.54 1.32
N ARG A 296 -34.46 3.68 1.26
CA ARG A 296 -35.53 3.90 0.28
C ARG A 296 -35.02 3.89 -1.16
N VAL A 297 -33.88 4.55 -1.43
CA VAL A 297 -33.28 4.60 -2.77
C VAL A 297 -32.89 3.20 -3.25
N ILE A 298 -32.24 2.43 -2.38
CA ILE A 298 -31.79 1.06 -2.68
C ILE A 298 -32.98 0.13 -2.93
N GLU A 299 -34.06 0.24 -2.14
CA GLU A 299 -35.29 -0.52 -2.35
C GLU A 299 -36.00 -0.15 -3.66
N GLN A 300 -36.04 1.14 -4.02
CA GLN A 300 -36.61 1.59 -5.29
C GLN A 300 -35.79 1.12 -6.50
N ASN A 301 -34.45 1.13 -6.39
CA ASN A 301 -33.55 0.59 -7.41
C ASN A 301 -33.74 -0.93 -7.58
N LYS A 302 -33.96 -1.67 -6.49
CA LYS A 302 -34.32 -3.09 -6.52
C LYS A 302 -35.64 -3.33 -7.25
N GLN A 303 -36.66 -2.49 -7.03
CA GLN A 303 -37.94 -2.57 -7.75
C GLN A 303 -37.84 -2.18 -9.24
N LYS A 304 -37.04 -1.16 -9.59
CA LYS A 304 -36.74 -0.81 -10.99
C LYS A 304 -35.99 -1.93 -11.70
N ASN A 305 -35.03 -2.56 -11.02
CA ASN A 305 -34.28 -3.71 -11.55
C ASN A 305 -35.14 -4.98 -11.67
N TYR A 306 -36.12 -5.18 -10.78
CA TYR A 306 -37.13 -6.23 -10.95
C TYR A 306 -38.10 -5.96 -12.10
N ARG A 307 -38.46 -4.69 -12.36
CA ARG A 307 -39.28 -4.28 -13.51
C ARG A 307 -38.53 -4.34 -14.84
N SER A 308 -37.22 -4.04 -14.87
CA SER A 308 -36.37 -4.22 -16.05
C SER A 308 -35.99 -5.69 -16.29
N ALA A 309 -35.86 -6.50 -15.23
CA ALA A 309 -35.69 -7.96 -15.34
C ALA A 309 -36.95 -8.68 -15.86
N ASN A 310 -38.15 -8.19 -15.50
CA ASN A 310 -39.41 -8.71 -16.06
C ASN A 310 -39.74 -8.17 -17.47
N LEU A 311 -39.11 -7.07 -17.91
CA LEU A 311 -39.13 -6.65 -19.32
C LEU A 311 -38.22 -7.53 -20.19
N GLY A 312 -37.16 -8.13 -19.61
CA GLY A 312 -36.30 -9.11 -20.28
C GLY A 312 -37.03 -10.39 -20.68
N ASN A 313 -38.03 -10.82 -19.89
CA ASN A 313 -38.83 -12.00 -20.18
C ASN A 313 -40.07 -11.71 -21.04
N LEU A 314 -40.59 -10.47 -21.07
CA LEU A 314 -41.65 -10.09 -22.01
C LEU A 314 -41.11 -9.82 -23.44
N VAL A 315 -39.85 -9.42 -23.57
CA VAL A 315 -39.18 -9.24 -24.89
C VAL A 315 -38.72 -10.59 -25.47
N ALA A 316 -38.57 -11.64 -24.66
CA ALA A 316 -38.25 -12.98 -25.13
C ALA A 316 -39.38 -13.66 -25.91
N HIS A 317 -40.61 -13.12 -25.90
CA HIS A 317 -41.74 -13.63 -26.68
C HIS A 317 -42.12 -12.75 -27.88
N TYR A 318 -41.45 -11.61 -28.12
CA TYR A 318 -41.85 -10.68 -29.18
C TYR A 318 -40.70 -9.99 -29.93
N VAL A 319 -39.66 -10.72 -30.36
CA VAL A 319 -38.88 -10.30 -31.55
C VAL A 319 -38.35 -11.51 -32.31
N TYR A 320 -39.11 -11.97 -33.29
CA TYR A 320 -38.54 -12.56 -34.51
C TYR A 320 -39.05 -11.76 -35.71
N GLN A 321 -38.27 -10.76 -36.13
CA GLN A 321 -38.27 -10.34 -37.52
C GLN A 321 -36.83 -10.11 -37.99
N PRO A 322 -36.43 -10.65 -39.15
CA PRO A 322 -35.16 -10.31 -39.76
C PRO A 322 -35.13 -8.81 -40.09
N SER A 323 -34.01 -8.15 -39.82
CA SER A 323 -33.87 -6.71 -40.02
C SER A 323 -34.04 -6.32 -41.50
N THR A 324 -35.04 -5.49 -41.80
CA THR A 324 -35.33 -4.97 -43.16
C THR A 324 -34.41 -3.80 -43.55
N ILE A 325 -33.24 -3.65 -42.91
CA ILE A 325 -32.29 -2.56 -43.20
C ILE A 325 -31.29 -3.05 -44.26
N PRO A 326 -31.22 -2.39 -45.44
CA PRO A 326 -30.28 -2.76 -46.49
C PRO A 326 -28.83 -2.77 -45.98
N ILE A 327 -28.03 -3.74 -46.45
CA ILE A 327 -26.66 -3.93 -45.99
C ILE A 327 -25.78 -2.68 -46.18
N ALA A 328 -25.96 -1.95 -47.29
CA ALA A 328 -25.28 -0.68 -47.54
C ALA A 328 -25.57 0.38 -46.46
N LYS A 329 -26.81 0.42 -45.93
CA LYS A 329 -27.19 1.35 -44.85
C LYS A 329 -26.60 0.90 -43.50
N ARG A 330 -26.48 -0.42 -43.27
CA ARG A 330 -25.82 -0.96 -42.07
C ARG A 330 -24.33 -0.65 -42.07
N ILE A 331 -23.66 -0.79 -43.22
CA ILE A 331 -22.26 -0.44 -43.39
C ILE A 331 -22.03 1.05 -43.11
N ARG A 332 -22.85 1.96 -43.67
CA ARG A 332 -22.72 3.40 -43.39
C ARG A 332 -22.87 3.74 -41.90
N ILE A 333 -23.82 3.08 -41.21
CA ILE A 333 -24.00 3.26 -39.76
C ILE A 333 -22.76 2.76 -39.01
N GLY A 334 -22.25 1.58 -39.34
CA GLY A 334 -21.04 1.03 -38.73
C GLY A 334 -19.82 1.93 -38.93
N LEU A 335 -19.58 2.41 -40.15
CA LEU A 335 -18.48 3.34 -40.45
C LEU A 335 -18.60 4.65 -39.66
N PHE A 336 -19.80 5.23 -39.58
CA PHE A 336 -20.04 6.44 -38.80
C PHE A 336 -19.79 6.20 -37.30
N SER A 337 -20.33 5.11 -36.74
CA SER A 337 -20.11 4.74 -35.34
C SER A 337 -18.63 4.49 -35.03
N GLY A 338 -17.91 3.78 -35.91
CA GLY A 338 -16.48 3.55 -35.78
C GLY A 338 -15.67 4.84 -35.81
N MET A 339 -16.00 5.77 -36.72
CA MET A 339 -15.37 7.08 -36.80
C MET A 339 -15.59 7.92 -35.54
N VAL A 340 -16.83 8.02 -35.06
CA VAL A 340 -17.17 8.79 -33.84
C VAL A 340 -16.43 8.26 -32.62
N VAL A 341 -16.44 6.93 -32.42
CA VAL A 341 -15.75 6.30 -31.28
C VAL A 341 -14.24 6.49 -31.39
N SER A 342 -13.65 6.31 -32.57
CA SER A 342 -12.20 6.48 -32.76
C SER A 342 -11.76 7.91 -32.48
N ILE A 343 -12.45 8.91 -33.04
CA ILE A 343 -12.14 10.32 -32.80
C ILE A 343 -12.27 10.64 -31.30
N GLY A 344 -13.38 10.23 -30.67
CA GLY A 344 -13.61 10.45 -29.25
C GLY A 344 -12.52 9.82 -28.36
N LEU A 345 -12.13 8.58 -28.65
CA LEU A 345 -11.09 7.87 -27.90
C LEU A 345 -9.71 8.48 -28.11
N VAL A 346 -9.36 8.87 -29.35
CA VAL A 346 -8.10 9.55 -29.63
C VAL A 346 -8.05 10.87 -28.87
N VAL A 347 -9.09 11.70 -28.93
CA VAL A 347 -9.13 12.96 -28.16
C VAL A 347 -9.01 12.70 -26.66
N LEU A 348 -9.78 11.75 -26.10
CA LEU A 348 -9.71 11.39 -24.70
C LEU A 348 -8.31 10.91 -24.29
N ARG A 349 -7.65 10.11 -25.14
CA ARG A 349 -6.29 9.65 -24.93
C ARG A 349 -5.30 10.80 -24.95
N PHE A 350 -5.35 11.70 -25.92
CA PHE A 350 -4.46 12.86 -26.02
C PHE A 350 -4.60 13.84 -24.84
N LEU A 351 -5.79 13.90 -24.23
CA LEU A 351 -6.05 14.68 -23.01
C LEU A 351 -5.60 13.97 -21.72
N GLY A 352 -5.05 12.74 -21.80
CA GLY A 352 -4.58 11.98 -20.64
C GLY A 352 -5.66 11.15 -19.94
N GLY A 353 -6.91 11.17 -20.39
CA GLY A 353 -8.02 10.49 -19.73
C GLY A 353 -7.91 8.96 -19.69
N LEU A 354 -7.09 8.36 -20.56
CA LEU A 354 -6.83 6.91 -20.58
C LEU A 354 -5.49 6.51 -19.97
N GLN A 355 -4.60 7.46 -19.68
CA GLN A 355 -3.24 7.19 -19.19
C GLN A 355 -3.23 6.29 -17.93
N PRO A 356 -4.07 6.50 -16.90
CA PRO A 356 -4.06 5.63 -15.71
C PRO A 356 -4.42 4.16 -16.01
N LEU A 357 -5.29 3.92 -16.99
CA LEU A 357 -5.64 2.56 -17.39
C LEU A 357 -4.54 1.92 -18.26
N GLU A 358 -3.94 2.70 -19.16
CA GLU A 358 -2.82 2.22 -20.00
C GLU A 358 -1.59 1.84 -19.15
N LEU A 359 -1.27 2.63 -18.11
CA LEU A 359 -0.18 2.30 -17.18
C LEU A 359 -0.49 1.07 -16.31
N ARG A 360 -1.74 0.88 -15.89
CA ARG A 360 -2.14 -0.37 -15.19
C ARG A 360 -2.05 -1.60 -16.10
N ALA A 361 -2.38 -1.45 -17.37
CA ALA A 361 -2.22 -2.51 -18.36
C ALA A 361 -0.73 -2.83 -18.59
N TYR A 362 0.13 -1.82 -18.64
CA TYR A 362 1.59 -1.98 -18.68
C TYR A 362 2.11 -2.74 -17.46
N ASP A 363 1.68 -2.38 -16.24
CA ASP A 363 2.07 -3.08 -15.01
C ASP A 363 1.62 -4.55 -15.01
N ALA A 364 0.39 -4.81 -15.47
CA ALA A 364 -0.10 -6.17 -15.62
C ALA A 364 0.75 -6.97 -16.62
N PHE A 365 1.14 -6.38 -17.74
CA PHE A 365 2.00 -7.03 -18.71
C PHE A 365 3.38 -7.33 -18.14
N LEU A 366 4.00 -6.41 -17.38
CA LEU A 366 5.27 -6.65 -16.71
C LEU A 366 5.23 -7.84 -15.74
N ARG A 367 4.14 -7.97 -14.96
CA ARG A 367 3.92 -9.05 -13.99
C ARG A 367 3.60 -10.41 -14.61
N LEU A 368 3.00 -10.42 -15.81
CA LEU A 368 2.64 -11.65 -16.51
C LEU A 368 3.79 -12.27 -17.31
N ARG A 369 4.94 -11.59 -17.39
CA ARG A 369 6.09 -12.11 -18.14
C ARG A 369 6.62 -13.42 -17.54
N PRO A 370 7.17 -14.32 -18.38
CA PRO A 370 7.87 -15.50 -17.89
C PRO A 370 9.03 -15.11 -16.97
N LEU A 371 9.28 -15.91 -15.93
CA LEU A 371 10.43 -15.72 -15.05
C LEU A 371 11.74 -15.89 -15.81
N GLU A 372 12.70 -15.03 -15.49
CA GLU A 372 14.05 -15.03 -16.00
C GLU A 372 15.02 -15.54 -14.92
N SER A 373 16.17 -16.04 -15.33
CA SER A 373 17.24 -16.37 -14.38
C SER A 373 17.75 -15.11 -13.67
N PRO A 374 18.27 -15.19 -12.45
CA PRO A 374 18.98 -14.08 -11.84
C PRO A 374 20.17 -13.61 -12.70
N ASP A 375 20.57 -12.35 -12.54
CA ASP A 375 21.74 -11.78 -13.22
C ASP A 375 23.01 -12.07 -12.42
N ASP A 376 23.81 -13.04 -12.89
CA ASP A 376 25.02 -13.48 -12.19
C ASP A 376 26.14 -12.41 -12.19
N ARG A 377 26.03 -11.34 -12.98
CA ARG A 377 27.05 -10.27 -13.02
C ARG A 377 26.89 -9.25 -11.91
N ILE A 378 25.75 -9.26 -11.21
CA ILE A 378 25.40 -8.28 -10.18
C ILE A 378 25.22 -9.00 -8.85
N VAL A 379 25.81 -8.43 -7.80
CA VAL A 379 25.56 -8.80 -6.42
C VAL A 379 25.14 -7.57 -5.64
N VAL A 380 24.11 -7.73 -4.82
CA VAL A 380 23.61 -6.68 -3.94
C VAL A 380 24.05 -6.99 -2.52
N VAL A 381 24.75 -6.06 -1.88
CA VAL A 381 25.08 -6.11 -0.46
C VAL A 381 24.08 -5.21 0.28
N THR A 382 23.20 -5.82 1.06
CA THR A 382 22.16 -5.08 1.79
C THR A 382 22.59 -4.76 3.21
N ILE A 383 22.09 -3.62 3.70
CA ILE A 383 22.25 -3.19 5.09
C ILE A 383 20.87 -3.12 5.71
N SER A 384 20.57 -4.11 6.54
CA SER A 384 19.32 -4.23 7.30
C SER A 384 19.44 -3.62 8.71
N ASP A 385 18.32 -3.57 9.44
CA ASP A 385 18.35 -3.21 10.87
C ASP A 385 19.16 -4.22 11.71
N ASP A 386 19.15 -5.51 11.34
CA ASP A 386 19.98 -6.54 11.98
C ASP A 386 21.48 -6.30 11.74
N ASP A 387 21.85 -5.82 10.55
CA ASP A 387 23.23 -5.46 10.25
C ASP A 387 23.67 -4.19 11.02
N ARG A 388 22.76 -3.24 11.24
CA ARG A 388 23.02 -2.07 12.08
C ARG A 388 23.29 -2.47 13.52
N GLN A 389 22.48 -3.38 14.06
CA GLN A 389 22.69 -3.93 15.39
C GLN A 389 24.02 -4.70 15.49
N PHE A 390 24.34 -5.52 14.47
CA PHE A 390 25.61 -6.23 14.39
C PHE A 390 26.82 -5.28 14.42
N GLN A 391 26.76 -4.15 13.72
CA GLN A 391 27.85 -3.16 13.74
C GLN A 391 28.12 -2.62 15.16
N ILE A 392 27.05 -2.31 15.90
CA ILE A 392 27.13 -1.82 17.28
C ILE A 392 27.74 -2.89 18.19
N GLU A 393 27.33 -4.15 18.02
CA GLU A 393 27.87 -5.30 18.77
C GLU A 393 29.37 -5.54 18.50
N GLN A 394 29.84 -5.27 17.28
CA GLN A 394 31.26 -5.33 16.92
C GLN A 394 32.06 -4.12 17.40
N GLY A 395 31.42 -3.15 18.08
CA GLY A 395 32.06 -1.94 18.58
C GLY A 395 32.29 -0.87 17.51
N TYR A 396 31.65 -0.97 16.34
CA TYR A 396 31.68 0.11 15.36
C TYR A 396 30.76 1.25 15.80
N PHE A 397 31.26 2.48 15.70
CA PHE A 397 30.54 3.67 16.17
C PHE A 397 29.77 4.34 15.01
N LEU A 398 28.45 4.40 15.14
CA LEU A 398 27.57 5.22 14.29
C LEU A 398 27.45 6.61 14.91
N ARG A 399 27.71 7.68 14.15
CA ARG A 399 27.72 9.07 14.64
C ARG A 399 26.33 9.56 15.05
N ASN A 400 25.28 9.02 14.44
CA ASN A 400 23.88 9.32 14.74
C ASN A 400 22.99 8.11 14.40
N GLU A 401 21.72 8.15 14.82
CA GLU A 401 20.75 7.07 14.59
C GLU A 401 20.34 6.90 13.11
N GLU A 402 20.59 7.92 12.29
CA GLU A 402 20.26 7.95 10.86
C GLU A 402 21.33 7.27 9.99
N GLN A 403 22.57 7.16 10.49
CA GLN A 403 23.65 6.47 9.80
C GLN A 403 23.39 4.97 9.72
N SER A 404 23.43 4.46 8.49
CA SER A 404 23.25 3.03 8.24
C SER A 404 24.55 2.24 8.28
N ILE A 405 25.69 2.91 8.09
CA ILE A 405 27.01 2.29 8.14
C ILE A 405 28.03 3.16 8.88
N ALA A 406 28.84 2.53 9.72
CA ALA A 406 29.92 3.20 10.44
C ALA A 406 31.15 3.39 9.52
N TYR A 407 31.63 4.63 9.38
CA TYR A 407 32.80 4.92 8.56
C TYR A 407 34.11 4.43 9.16
N ASP A 408 34.39 4.78 10.43
CA ASP A 408 35.58 4.37 11.17
C ASP A 408 35.42 2.90 11.60
N GLY A 409 35.46 1.99 10.63
CA GLY A 409 35.33 0.56 10.86
C GLY A 409 34.60 -0.17 9.74
N ALA A 410 33.26 -0.15 9.74
CA ALA A 410 32.45 -1.03 8.90
C ALA A 410 32.60 -0.73 7.40
N LEU A 411 32.42 0.52 6.95
CA LEU A 411 32.49 0.89 5.52
C LEU A 411 33.90 0.64 4.94
N GLN A 412 34.95 1.06 5.65
CA GLN A 412 36.33 0.82 5.22
C GLN A 412 36.65 -0.69 5.16
N ASN A 413 36.26 -1.47 6.18
CA ASN A 413 36.47 -2.91 6.18
C ASN A 413 35.67 -3.63 5.10
N LEU A 414 34.42 -3.21 4.88
CA LEU A 414 33.57 -3.72 3.81
C LEU A 414 34.27 -3.57 2.46
N LEU A 415 34.68 -2.36 2.11
CA LEU A 415 35.35 -2.09 0.84
C LEU A 415 36.70 -2.82 0.73
N ARG A 416 37.48 -2.88 1.81
CA ARG A 416 38.74 -3.64 1.83
C ARG A 416 38.54 -5.13 1.59
N ILE A 417 37.50 -5.73 2.18
CA ILE A 417 37.17 -7.15 1.97
C ILE A 417 36.68 -7.36 0.53
N LEU A 418 35.82 -6.48 0.01
CA LEU A 418 35.35 -6.56 -1.37
C LEU A 418 36.51 -6.46 -2.36
N GLU A 419 37.38 -5.45 -2.23
CA GLU A 419 38.54 -5.25 -3.13
C GLU A 419 39.51 -6.44 -3.15
N LYS A 420 39.71 -7.12 -2.01
CA LYS A 420 40.49 -8.37 -1.93
C LYS A 420 39.97 -9.44 -2.90
N HIS A 421 38.66 -9.49 -3.14
CA HIS A 421 38.02 -10.43 -4.06
C HIS A 421 37.84 -9.88 -5.48
N GLN A 422 38.41 -8.71 -5.79
CA GLN A 422 38.51 -8.15 -7.13
C GLN A 422 37.17 -8.00 -7.89
N PRO A 423 36.21 -7.22 -7.37
CA PRO A 423 35.02 -6.86 -8.11
C PRO A 423 35.38 -6.03 -9.35
N ARG A 424 34.49 -6.04 -10.34
CA ARG A 424 34.66 -5.21 -11.53
C ARG A 424 34.30 -3.76 -11.26
N ALA A 425 33.23 -3.52 -10.52
CA ALA A 425 32.78 -2.19 -10.10
C ALA A 425 32.06 -2.28 -8.75
N ILE A 426 32.11 -1.21 -7.96
CA ILE A 426 31.39 -1.08 -6.69
C ILE A 426 30.52 0.17 -6.77
N GLY A 427 29.20 0.01 -6.67
CA GLY A 427 28.25 1.11 -6.54
C GLY A 427 27.81 1.24 -5.09
N LEU A 428 28.01 2.41 -4.51
CA LEU A 428 27.63 2.70 -3.13
C LEU A 428 26.39 3.59 -3.12
N ASP A 429 25.22 2.96 -3.00
CA ASP A 429 23.91 3.61 -2.88
C ASP A 429 23.66 4.04 -1.42
N LEU A 430 24.60 4.84 -0.90
CA LEU A 430 24.56 5.44 0.44
C LEU A 430 25.05 6.87 0.35
N TYR A 431 24.31 7.80 0.96
CA TYR A 431 24.72 9.19 1.05
C TYR A 431 25.80 9.39 2.13
N LEU A 432 26.93 9.99 1.72
CA LEU A 432 28.12 10.23 2.57
C LEU A 432 28.40 11.74 2.74
N ASP A 433 27.39 12.58 2.59
CA ASP A 433 27.43 14.05 2.65
C ASP A 433 27.90 14.60 4.01
N TRP A 434 27.70 13.82 5.07
CA TRP A 434 28.15 14.11 6.43
C TRP A 434 29.68 14.03 6.61
N MET A 435 30.44 13.47 5.66
CA MET A 435 31.91 13.43 5.75
C MET A 435 32.54 14.82 5.53
N THR A 436 33.57 15.12 6.31
CA THR A 436 34.42 16.29 6.06
C THR A 436 35.28 16.07 4.81
N GLU A 437 35.81 17.16 4.25
CA GLU A 437 36.70 17.07 3.08
C GLU A 437 37.94 16.24 3.37
N GLN A 438 38.54 16.40 4.55
CA GLN A 438 39.70 15.61 4.99
C GLN A 438 39.37 14.13 5.17
N GLU A 439 38.23 13.80 5.77
CA GLU A 439 37.78 12.41 5.91
C GLU A 439 37.54 11.76 4.55
N SER A 440 36.92 12.48 3.61
CA SER A 440 36.67 12.00 2.26
C SER A 440 37.97 11.72 1.50
N GLN A 441 38.97 12.62 1.62
CA GLN A 441 40.30 12.39 1.04
C GLN A 441 40.99 11.19 1.66
N ASN A 442 40.99 11.06 2.99
CA ASN A 442 41.60 9.94 3.69
C ASN A 442 40.93 8.61 3.31
N PHE A 443 39.60 8.61 3.21
CA PHE A 443 38.81 7.47 2.77
C PHE A 443 39.22 7.01 1.38
N LEU A 444 39.20 7.90 0.38
CA LEU A 444 39.56 7.56 -0.99
C LEU A 444 41.02 7.11 -1.12
N GLN A 445 41.94 7.71 -0.36
CA GLN A 445 43.35 7.31 -0.33
C GLN A 445 43.59 5.95 0.34
N SER A 446 42.67 5.50 1.22
CA SER A 446 42.77 4.19 1.88
C SER A 446 42.36 3.01 0.99
N LEU A 447 41.70 3.27 -0.14
CA LEU A 447 41.26 2.25 -1.08
C LEU A 447 42.39 1.86 -2.02
N ASP A 448 42.57 0.55 -2.25
CA ASP A 448 43.59 0.05 -3.20
C ASP A 448 43.28 0.46 -4.65
N LYS A 449 41.99 0.47 -5.03
CA LYS A 449 41.50 0.81 -6.38
C LYS A 449 40.28 1.75 -6.32
N PRO A 450 40.46 3.02 -5.94
CA PRO A 450 39.35 3.97 -5.82
C PRO A 450 38.58 4.15 -7.13
N GLU A 451 39.19 3.88 -8.29
CA GLU A 451 38.56 3.94 -9.60
C GLU A 451 37.40 2.97 -9.82
N ARG A 452 37.28 1.90 -9.00
CA ARG A 452 36.17 0.96 -9.06
C ARG A 452 34.92 1.46 -8.33
N LEU A 453 35.09 2.38 -7.39
CA LEU A 453 34.01 2.91 -6.57
C LEU A 453 33.22 3.98 -7.34
N VAL A 454 31.90 3.90 -7.25
CA VAL A 454 30.96 4.94 -7.65
C VAL A 454 30.16 5.33 -6.41
N THR A 455 30.25 6.60 -6.05
CA THR A 455 29.48 7.22 -4.96
C THR A 455 28.31 8.00 -5.53
N VAL A 456 27.33 8.31 -4.67
CA VAL A 456 26.05 8.88 -5.11
C VAL A 456 25.82 10.29 -4.59
N CYS A 457 24.96 11.03 -5.30
CA CYS A 457 24.34 12.27 -4.86
C CYS A 457 22.86 12.31 -5.29
N LEU A 458 22.08 13.18 -4.65
CA LEU A 458 20.66 13.37 -4.96
C LEU A 458 20.44 14.79 -5.47
N ALA A 459 20.04 14.94 -6.73
CA ALA A 459 19.73 16.25 -7.32
C ALA A 459 18.24 16.57 -7.14
N ALA A 460 17.89 17.36 -6.11
CA ALA A 460 16.50 17.72 -5.79
C ALA A 460 16.42 19.08 -5.09
N ASP A 461 15.21 19.55 -4.75
CA ASP A 461 15.03 20.73 -3.89
C ASP A 461 15.68 20.53 -2.49
N ASN A 462 15.70 19.29 -2.00
CA ASN A 462 16.47 18.85 -0.84
C ASN A 462 17.72 18.11 -1.31
N GLU A 463 18.62 18.85 -1.96
CA GLU A 463 19.84 18.30 -2.56
C GLU A 463 20.75 17.62 -1.52
N ILE A 464 21.29 16.46 -1.88
CA ILE A 464 22.32 15.77 -1.10
C ILE A 464 23.62 15.82 -1.88
N SER A 465 24.62 16.50 -1.31
CA SER A 465 25.93 16.67 -1.93
C SER A 465 26.66 15.32 -2.08
N PRO A 466 27.42 15.13 -3.18
CA PRO A 466 28.25 13.93 -3.32
C PRO A 466 29.34 13.86 -2.25
N LEU A 467 29.97 12.68 -2.12
CA LEU A 467 31.19 12.54 -1.34
C LEU A 467 32.23 13.56 -1.80
N LYS A 468 32.64 14.45 -0.89
CA LYS A 468 33.55 15.56 -1.18
C LYS A 468 34.84 15.02 -1.78
N THR A 469 35.45 15.77 -2.71
CA THR A 469 36.71 15.41 -3.40
C THR A 469 36.66 14.21 -4.34
N SER A 470 35.49 13.58 -4.54
CA SER A 470 35.34 12.50 -5.52
C SER A 470 35.50 13.05 -6.95
N PRO A 471 36.24 12.35 -7.83
CA PRO A 471 36.29 12.67 -9.26
C PRO A 471 34.90 12.61 -9.91
N PRO A 472 34.58 13.47 -10.90
CA PRO A 472 33.28 13.46 -11.57
C PRO A 472 32.88 12.08 -12.15
N GLN A 473 33.86 11.28 -12.59
CA GLN A 473 33.63 9.93 -13.15
C GLN A 473 33.31 8.86 -12.09
N GLN A 474 33.38 9.21 -10.80
CA GLN A 474 33.04 8.35 -9.66
C GLN A 474 31.81 8.87 -8.91
N ILE A 475 31.13 9.88 -9.44
CA ILE A 475 29.90 10.42 -8.87
C ILE A 475 28.76 10.09 -9.83
N ALA A 476 27.66 9.62 -9.28
CA ALA A 476 26.43 9.33 -10.01
C ALA A 476 25.21 9.87 -9.26
N PHE A 477 24.13 10.18 -9.97
CA PHE A 477 22.87 10.51 -9.30
C PHE A 477 22.00 9.27 -9.08
N THR A 478 21.17 9.30 -8.05
CA THR A 478 20.24 8.20 -7.66
C THR A 478 18.77 8.54 -7.90
N ASN A 479 18.46 9.73 -8.42
CA ASN A 479 17.11 10.19 -8.69
C ASN A 479 16.24 9.15 -9.42
N PHE A 480 15.07 8.87 -8.85
CA PHE A 480 13.99 8.16 -9.53
C PHE A 480 12.97 9.14 -10.08
N GLU A 481 12.52 8.85 -11.30
CA GLU A 481 11.43 9.57 -11.94
C GLU A 481 10.13 8.80 -11.68
N VAL A 482 9.28 9.39 -10.85
CA VAL A 482 8.08 8.75 -10.33
C VAL A 482 6.85 9.21 -11.11
N ASP A 483 5.96 8.28 -11.46
CA ASP A 483 4.69 8.60 -12.11
C ASP A 483 3.66 9.18 -11.11
N ALA A 484 2.54 9.71 -11.63
CA ALA A 484 1.49 10.33 -10.82
C ALA A 484 0.80 9.38 -9.80
N ASP A 485 0.97 8.07 -9.97
CA ASP A 485 0.54 7.03 -9.03
C ASP A 485 1.70 6.48 -8.19
N GLU A 486 2.77 7.27 -8.08
CA GLU A 486 3.93 7.04 -7.21
C GLU A 486 4.79 5.82 -7.55
N ARG A 487 4.66 5.29 -8.78
CA ARG A 487 5.41 4.12 -9.24
C ARG A 487 6.57 4.46 -10.16
N VAL A 488 7.70 3.80 -9.94
CA VAL A 488 8.90 3.90 -10.79
C VAL A 488 8.78 2.98 -12.00
N ARG A 489 8.44 3.55 -13.16
CA ARG A 489 8.34 2.81 -14.45
C ARG A 489 9.41 3.20 -15.46
N ARG A 490 10.15 4.25 -15.15
CA ARG A 490 11.09 4.92 -16.05
C ARG A 490 12.47 4.89 -15.43
N HIS A 491 13.48 4.76 -16.29
CA HIS A 491 14.89 4.74 -15.93
C HIS A 491 15.54 6.00 -16.49
N LEU A 492 15.98 6.89 -15.60
CA LEU A 492 16.82 8.02 -15.94
C LEU A 492 18.24 7.52 -16.21
N LEU A 493 18.73 7.71 -17.44
CA LEU A 493 20.07 7.31 -17.86
C LEU A 493 21.07 8.42 -17.61
N LEU A 494 20.68 9.63 -18.00
CA LEU A 494 21.45 10.86 -17.89
C LEU A 494 20.53 12.05 -17.65
N ALA A 495 21.02 13.03 -16.92
CA ALA A 495 20.30 14.25 -16.61
C ALA A 495 21.29 15.42 -16.54
N ASN A 496 20.83 16.61 -16.94
CA ASN A 496 21.58 17.83 -16.75
C ASN A 496 20.84 18.68 -15.71
N PHE A 497 21.26 18.54 -14.45
CA PHE A 497 20.69 19.28 -13.34
C PHE A 497 21.24 20.72 -13.30
N ASP A 498 20.51 21.64 -12.67
CA ASP A 498 20.87 23.07 -12.66
C ASP A 498 22.30 23.30 -12.12
N VAL A 499 23.02 24.23 -12.75
CA VAL A 499 24.44 24.53 -12.49
C VAL A 499 24.70 25.03 -11.07
N ARG A 500 23.63 25.42 -10.35
CA ARG A 500 23.69 25.96 -8.98
C ARG A 500 23.75 24.89 -7.90
N GLY A 501 23.38 23.65 -8.19
CA GLY A 501 23.43 22.54 -7.23
C GLY A 501 24.83 21.95 -7.04
N ASP A 502 25.02 21.26 -5.91
CA ASP A 502 26.22 20.50 -5.56
C ASP A 502 26.34 19.16 -6.31
N CYS A 503 25.22 18.52 -6.67
CA CYS A 503 25.16 17.25 -7.40
C CYS A 503 25.27 17.51 -8.91
N LYS A 504 26.50 17.42 -9.43
CA LYS A 504 26.85 17.67 -10.84
C LYS A 504 27.07 16.38 -11.65
N ALA A 505 26.40 15.29 -11.25
CA ALA A 505 26.53 14.02 -11.93
C ALA A 505 25.73 14.01 -13.23
N ASP A 506 26.39 13.70 -14.35
CA ASP A 506 25.73 13.60 -15.66
C ASP A 506 24.93 12.30 -15.81
N TYR A 507 25.32 11.24 -15.11
CA TYR A 507 24.83 9.88 -15.30
C TYR A 507 24.26 9.30 -14.01
N ALA A 508 23.22 8.47 -14.17
CA ALA A 508 22.66 7.71 -13.07
C ALA A 508 23.65 6.65 -12.56
N LEU A 509 23.49 6.21 -11.30
CA LEU A 509 24.31 5.15 -10.70
C LEU A 509 24.38 3.90 -11.59
N SER A 510 23.22 3.44 -12.06
CA SER A 510 23.09 2.30 -12.97
C SER A 510 23.89 2.47 -14.27
N THR A 511 23.85 3.67 -14.85
CA THR A 511 24.57 4.01 -16.08
C THR A 511 26.08 3.97 -15.85
N GLN A 512 26.58 4.58 -14.78
CA GLN A 512 28.02 4.56 -14.42
C GLN A 512 28.54 3.14 -14.15
N LEU A 513 27.73 2.29 -13.50
CA LEU A 513 28.11 0.90 -13.26
C LEU A 513 28.15 0.09 -14.55
N ALA A 514 27.18 0.29 -15.46
CA ALA A 514 27.20 -0.34 -16.78
C ALA A 514 28.43 0.09 -17.58
N TYR A 515 28.80 1.38 -17.54
CA TYR A 515 30.03 1.90 -18.13
C TYR A 515 31.28 1.16 -17.66
N LYS A 516 31.49 1.08 -16.34
CA LYS A 516 32.64 0.41 -15.75
C LYS A 516 32.67 -1.09 -16.06
N TYR A 517 31.50 -1.71 -16.20
CA TYR A 517 31.40 -3.13 -16.53
C TYR A 517 31.73 -3.43 -18.00
N LEU A 518 31.24 -2.60 -18.92
CA LEU A 518 31.31 -2.82 -20.36
C LEU A 518 32.64 -2.34 -20.97
N GLN A 519 33.28 -1.31 -20.40
CA GLN A 519 34.54 -0.78 -20.94
C GLN A 519 35.67 -1.83 -21.05
N PRO A 520 35.90 -2.72 -20.04
CA PRO A 520 36.86 -3.82 -20.17
C PRO A 520 36.52 -4.85 -21.25
N GLU A 521 35.25 -4.96 -21.65
CA GLU A 521 34.80 -5.83 -22.75
C GLU A 521 35.07 -5.21 -24.14
N GLY A 522 35.71 -4.03 -24.18
CA GLY A 522 36.00 -3.31 -25.42
C GLY A 522 34.81 -2.54 -25.99
N ILE A 523 33.74 -2.41 -25.23
CA ILE A 523 32.50 -1.72 -25.63
C ILE A 523 32.62 -0.24 -25.30
N SER A 524 32.35 0.60 -26.30
CA SER A 524 32.45 2.05 -26.18
C SER A 524 31.06 2.67 -26.11
N SER A 525 30.91 3.78 -25.38
CA SER A 525 29.70 4.59 -25.52
C SER A 525 29.90 5.76 -26.46
N HIS A 526 28.79 6.20 -27.02
CA HIS A 526 28.69 7.43 -27.77
C HIS A 526 27.26 7.95 -27.70
N PHE A 527 27.07 9.19 -28.14
CA PHE A 527 25.75 9.76 -28.37
C PHE A 527 25.42 9.71 -29.85
N THR A 528 24.19 9.32 -30.17
CA THR A 528 23.66 9.39 -31.54
C THR A 528 23.45 10.84 -31.97
N GLU A 529 23.18 11.09 -33.25
CA GLU A 529 22.81 12.43 -33.74
C GLU A 529 21.54 12.98 -33.06
N GLN A 530 20.65 12.10 -32.58
CA GLN A 530 19.46 12.48 -31.83
C GLN A 530 19.73 12.78 -30.35
N GLY A 531 20.97 12.60 -29.88
CA GLY A 531 21.35 12.77 -28.47
C GLY A 531 21.03 11.55 -27.59
N ASP A 532 20.64 10.42 -28.18
CA ASP A 532 20.41 9.17 -27.44
C ASP A 532 21.74 8.51 -27.05
N LEU A 533 21.80 7.99 -25.83
CA LEU A 533 22.93 7.21 -25.35
C LEU A 533 22.99 5.84 -26.07
N ALA A 534 24.16 5.48 -26.58
CA ALA A 534 24.41 4.20 -27.20
C ALA A 534 25.68 3.55 -26.65
N PHE A 535 25.68 2.22 -26.59
CA PHE A 535 26.85 1.38 -26.34
C PHE A 535 27.07 0.50 -27.56
N ASP A 536 28.12 0.80 -28.34
CA ASP A 536 28.29 0.32 -29.70
C ASP A 536 26.97 0.38 -30.49
N ASP A 537 26.45 -0.75 -31.01
CA ASP A 537 25.23 -0.76 -31.83
C ASP A 537 23.92 -0.66 -31.00
N THR A 538 23.99 -0.74 -29.67
CA THR A 538 22.80 -0.76 -28.81
C THR A 538 22.39 0.65 -28.41
N ILE A 539 21.28 1.13 -28.99
CA ILE A 539 20.74 2.48 -28.76
C ILE A 539 19.64 2.46 -27.69
N PHE A 540 19.80 3.30 -26.67
CA PHE A 540 18.81 3.55 -25.62
C PHE A 540 18.00 4.80 -25.97
N GLN A 541 17.01 4.61 -26.85
CA GLN A 541 16.18 5.69 -27.37
C GLN A 541 15.38 6.38 -26.26
N THR A 542 15.59 7.69 -26.11
CA THR A 542 14.94 8.54 -25.12
C THR A 542 13.44 8.65 -25.40
N LEU A 543 12.62 8.63 -24.34
CA LEU A 543 11.18 8.80 -24.46
C LEU A 543 10.84 10.24 -24.89
N SER A 544 10.07 10.35 -25.98
CA SER A 544 9.47 11.61 -26.40
C SER A 544 8.43 12.12 -25.41
N HIS A 545 8.07 13.40 -25.49
CA HIS A 545 7.03 14.02 -24.66
C HIS A 545 5.70 13.22 -24.61
N ARG A 546 5.37 12.52 -25.70
CA ARG A 546 4.28 11.53 -25.76
C ARG A 546 4.87 10.20 -26.18
N ALA A 547 4.67 9.17 -25.37
CA ALA A 547 5.30 7.88 -25.55
C ALA A 547 4.41 6.79 -24.92
N GLY A 548 3.83 5.92 -25.75
CA GLY A 548 2.91 4.89 -25.28
C GLY A 548 1.71 5.50 -24.55
N GLY A 549 1.44 5.02 -23.33
CA GLY A 549 0.38 5.56 -22.47
C GLY A 549 0.62 6.99 -21.96
N TYR A 550 1.86 7.49 -21.98
CA TYR A 550 2.20 8.80 -21.43
C TYR A 550 1.85 9.95 -22.38
N GLN A 551 1.15 10.97 -21.86
CA GLN A 551 0.73 12.14 -22.64
C GLN A 551 1.56 13.40 -22.39
N SER A 552 2.30 13.44 -21.28
CA SER A 552 3.17 14.55 -20.91
C SER A 552 4.39 14.02 -20.15
N LEU A 553 5.54 14.02 -20.81
CA LEU A 553 6.84 13.64 -20.24
C LEU A 553 7.83 14.78 -20.40
N ASN A 554 8.75 14.91 -19.44
CA ASN A 554 9.88 15.82 -19.55
C ASN A 554 10.94 15.23 -20.50
N SER A 555 10.98 15.71 -21.74
CA SER A 555 11.95 15.23 -22.74
C SER A 555 13.37 15.80 -22.55
N ALA A 556 13.61 16.66 -21.55
CA ALA A 556 14.93 17.23 -21.30
C ALA A 556 15.90 16.28 -20.57
N VAL A 557 15.41 15.11 -20.15
CA VAL A 557 16.19 14.10 -19.41
C VAL A 557 16.24 12.83 -20.26
N GLY A 558 17.42 12.22 -20.36
CA GLY A 558 17.60 10.96 -21.08
C GLY A 558 16.96 9.83 -20.29
N GLN A 559 15.71 9.50 -20.60
CA GLN A 559 14.92 8.51 -19.89
C GLN A 559 14.36 7.43 -20.82
N VAL A 560 14.32 6.19 -20.34
CA VAL A 560 13.77 5.02 -21.05
C VAL A 560 12.76 4.28 -20.19
N LEU A 561 11.95 3.39 -20.79
CA LEU A 561 11.09 2.49 -20.02
C LEU A 561 11.95 1.47 -19.27
N LEU A 562 11.59 1.23 -18.00
CA LEU A 562 12.25 0.23 -17.17
C LEU A 562 11.61 -1.15 -17.40
N ASN A 563 12.40 -2.03 -17.99
CA ASN A 563 12.13 -3.43 -18.25
C ASN A 563 12.69 -4.29 -17.12
N TYR A 564 12.06 -4.21 -15.93
CA TYR A 564 12.44 -4.99 -14.74
C TYR A 564 12.71 -6.47 -15.08
N ARG A 565 13.66 -7.11 -14.41
CA ARG A 565 13.93 -8.54 -14.61
C ARG A 565 12.84 -9.37 -13.92
N ALA A 566 12.13 -10.19 -14.68
CA ALA A 566 11.03 -10.99 -14.12
C ALA A 566 11.59 -12.08 -13.20
N SER A 567 11.27 -12.02 -11.91
CA SER A 567 11.80 -12.89 -10.86
C SER A 567 10.71 -13.18 -9.81
N GLN A 568 10.95 -14.14 -8.91
CA GLN A 568 9.95 -14.54 -7.91
C GLN A 568 9.55 -13.41 -6.96
N SER A 569 10.50 -12.52 -6.67
CA SER A 569 10.30 -11.24 -6.01
C SER A 569 11.24 -10.21 -6.65
N PRO A 570 10.95 -8.89 -6.57
CA PRO A 570 11.83 -7.85 -7.11
C PRO A 570 13.28 -7.95 -6.61
N MET A 571 13.47 -8.45 -5.39
CA MET A 571 14.79 -8.61 -4.75
C MET A 571 15.53 -9.88 -5.20
N ALA A 572 14.82 -10.88 -5.75
CA ALA A 572 15.40 -12.15 -6.21
C ALA A 572 16.06 -12.07 -7.60
N MET A 573 16.28 -10.86 -8.12
CA MET A 573 16.84 -10.64 -9.46
C MET A 573 18.36 -10.89 -9.54
N ALA A 574 19.07 -10.72 -8.43
CA ALA A 574 20.52 -10.86 -8.28
C ALA A 574 20.81 -11.67 -7.03
N LYS A 575 22.06 -12.08 -6.86
CA LYS A 575 22.50 -12.64 -5.58
C LYS A 575 22.59 -11.54 -4.53
N THR A 576 22.07 -11.80 -3.34
CA THR A 576 22.09 -10.86 -2.20
C THR A 576 22.99 -11.38 -1.09
N LEU A 577 23.81 -10.50 -0.52
CA LEU A 577 24.64 -10.74 0.66
C LEU A 577 24.29 -9.69 1.72
N SER A 578 24.23 -10.06 3.00
CA SER A 578 24.10 -9.04 4.05
C SER A 578 25.46 -8.40 4.34
N LEU A 579 25.45 -7.17 4.89
CA LEU A 579 26.65 -6.50 5.38
C LEU A 579 27.43 -7.40 6.35
N LYS A 580 26.74 -8.05 7.29
CA LYS A 580 27.34 -9.00 8.23
C LYS A 580 28.06 -10.15 7.53
N ALA A 581 27.47 -10.72 6.47
CA ALA A 581 28.10 -11.81 5.73
C ALA A 581 29.41 -11.35 5.07
N VAL A 582 29.46 -10.13 4.54
CA VAL A 582 30.68 -9.59 3.93
C VAL A 582 31.74 -9.26 4.98
N LEU A 583 31.36 -8.58 6.07
CA LEU A 583 32.29 -8.21 7.15
C LEU A 583 32.94 -9.41 7.84
N THR A 584 32.27 -10.57 7.81
CA THR A 584 32.77 -11.83 8.36
C THR A 584 33.44 -12.74 7.31
N ASP A 585 33.62 -12.27 6.07
CA ASP A 585 34.15 -13.05 4.92
C ASP A 585 33.37 -14.36 4.70
N SER A 586 32.06 -14.34 5.02
CA SER A 586 31.14 -15.49 4.98
C SER A 586 30.39 -15.59 3.64
N PHE A 587 31.14 -15.63 2.53
CA PHE A 587 30.61 -15.81 1.17
C PHE A 587 31.64 -16.54 0.31
N GLN A 588 31.27 -16.94 -0.92
CA GLN A 588 32.24 -17.57 -1.83
C GLN A 588 32.98 -16.49 -2.62
N PRO A 589 34.31 -16.57 -2.83
CA PRO A 589 35.05 -15.55 -3.61
C PRO A 589 34.47 -15.28 -5.00
N ALA A 590 33.95 -16.34 -5.65
CA ALA A 590 33.29 -16.26 -6.95
C ALA A 590 32.01 -15.41 -6.94
N ASP A 591 31.45 -15.11 -5.76
CA ASP A 591 30.29 -14.22 -5.59
C ASP A 591 30.64 -12.75 -5.75
N ILE A 592 31.92 -12.36 -5.69
CA ILE A 592 32.35 -10.95 -5.82
C ILE A 592 33.28 -10.77 -7.02
N GLN A 593 34.11 -11.78 -7.32
CA GLN A 593 35.10 -11.71 -8.37
C GLN A 593 34.47 -11.40 -9.73
N ASP A 594 34.98 -10.33 -10.37
CA ASP A 594 34.54 -9.85 -11.70
C ASP A 594 33.05 -9.47 -11.81
N ARG A 595 32.41 -9.19 -10.66
CA ARG A 595 31.01 -8.75 -10.59
C ARG A 595 30.87 -7.27 -10.26
N ILE A 596 29.70 -6.72 -10.54
CA ILE A 596 29.25 -5.44 -10.01
C ILE A 596 28.70 -5.68 -8.62
N VAL A 597 29.23 -4.97 -7.64
CA VAL A 597 28.75 -5.00 -6.26
C VAL A 597 27.98 -3.71 -5.98
N LEU A 598 26.67 -3.81 -5.78
CA LEU A 598 25.82 -2.70 -5.36
C LEU A 598 25.60 -2.77 -3.85
N ILE A 599 25.87 -1.71 -3.12
CA ILE A 599 25.75 -1.66 -1.66
C ILE A 599 24.67 -0.64 -1.32
N GLY A 600 23.65 -1.03 -0.55
CA GLY A 600 22.55 -0.13 -0.20
C GLY A 600 21.66 -0.66 0.92
N LEU A 601 20.59 0.07 1.22
CA LEU A 601 19.72 -0.21 2.36
C LEU A 601 18.62 -1.22 2.00
N GLU A 602 18.27 -2.06 2.97
CA GLU A 602 17.10 -2.93 2.92
C GLU A 602 16.31 -2.74 4.23
N ARG A 603 15.53 -1.65 4.29
CA ARG A 603 14.76 -1.25 5.48
C ARG A 603 13.39 -0.72 5.05
N GLU A 604 12.35 -1.12 5.76
CA GLU A 604 10.98 -0.71 5.48
C GLU A 604 10.84 0.82 5.62
N GLY A 605 10.26 1.47 4.60
CA GLY A 605 10.00 2.92 4.59
C GLY A 605 11.23 3.82 4.37
N ILE A 606 12.44 3.27 4.23
CA ILE A 606 13.66 4.05 3.98
C ILE A 606 14.24 3.63 2.63
N ASP A 607 14.31 4.59 1.71
CA ASP A 607 14.71 4.35 0.31
C ASP A 607 13.93 3.21 -0.35
N THR A 608 12.63 3.09 -0.03
CA THR A 608 11.72 2.12 -0.64
C THR A 608 10.76 2.82 -1.59
N TRP A 609 10.55 2.21 -2.76
CA TRP A 609 9.74 2.79 -3.83
C TRP A 609 8.71 1.80 -4.35
N ALA A 610 7.54 2.31 -4.74
CA ALA A 610 6.55 1.50 -5.41
C ALA A 610 6.96 1.25 -6.87
N THR A 611 6.75 0.01 -7.33
CA THR A 611 7.09 -0.43 -8.68
C THR A 611 5.93 -1.21 -9.30
N PRO A 612 5.97 -1.48 -10.62
CA PRO A 612 5.02 -2.41 -11.24
C PRO A 612 4.98 -3.80 -10.58
N LEU A 613 6.09 -4.25 -9.99
CA LEU A 613 6.27 -5.60 -9.43
C LEU A 613 5.92 -5.71 -7.93
N GLY A 614 5.92 -4.61 -7.18
CA GLY A 614 5.64 -4.58 -5.74
C GLY A 614 5.63 -3.15 -5.20
N ASP A 615 4.96 -2.93 -4.07
CA ASP A 615 4.75 -1.59 -3.52
C ASP A 615 5.92 -1.07 -2.65
N GLU A 616 6.81 -1.95 -2.20
CA GLU A 616 8.00 -1.59 -1.42
C GLU A 616 9.24 -2.34 -1.95
N VAL A 617 9.98 -1.70 -2.85
CA VAL A 617 11.26 -2.21 -3.36
C VAL A 617 12.36 -1.22 -3.00
N SER A 618 13.42 -1.67 -2.34
CA SER A 618 14.54 -0.80 -1.97
C SER A 618 15.25 -0.24 -3.21
N GLY A 619 15.67 1.03 -3.14
CA GLY A 619 16.29 1.78 -4.23
C GLY A 619 17.48 1.04 -4.85
N VAL A 620 18.31 0.41 -4.01
CA VAL A 620 19.45 -0.41 -4.44
C VAL A 620 19.05 -1.55 -5.40
N PHE A 621 17.89 -2.20 -5.19
CA PHE A 621 17.40 -3.24 -6.10
C PHE A 621 16.83 -2.66 -7.39
N ILE A 622 16.26 -1.46 -7.35
CA ILE A 622 15.84 -0.75 -8.56
C ILE A 622 17.07 -0.37 -9.40
N HIS A 623 18.13 0.15 -8.77
CA HIS A 623 19.41 0.39 -9.43
C HIS A 623 20.04 -0.90 -9.98
N ALA A 624 19.91 -2.03 -9.28
CA ALA A 624 20.36 -3.34 -9.77
C ALA A 624 19.58 -3.76 -11.03
N HIS A 625 18.25 -3.61 -11.05
CA HIS A 625 17.42 -3.86 -12.23
C HIS A 625 17.79 -2.96 -13.41
N MET A 626 17.99 -1.67 -13.15
CA MET A 626 18.41 -0.68 -14.15
C MET A 626 19.78 -1.04 -14.74
N THR A 627 20.74 -1.42 -13.91
CA THR A 627 22.08 -1.86 -14.32
C THR A 627 22.00 -3.16 -15.15
N SER A 628 21.23 -4.14 -14.67
CA SER A 628 20.99 -5.42 -15.38
C SER A 628 20.38 -5.18 -16.76
N GLN A 629 19.42 -4.25 -16.87
CA GLN A 629 18.81 -3.89 -18.15
C GLN A 629 19.87 -3.37 -19.13
N LEU A 630 20.72 -2.43 -18.72
CA LEU A 630 21.75 -1.84 -19.59
C LEU A 630 22.69 -2.93 -20.12
N ILE A 631 23.30 -3.69 -19.21
CA ILE A 631 24.33 -4.67 -19.56
C ILE A 631 23.72 -5.82 -20.38
N SER A 632 22.56 -6.34 -19.99
CA SER A 632 21.89 -7.42 -20.74
C SER A 632 21.45 -6.94 -22.13
N SER A 633 21.05 -5.68 -22.29
CA SER A 633 20.66 -5.16 -23.61
C SER A 633 21.86 -5.11 -24.56
N VAL A 634 23.04 -4.77 -24.03
CA VAL A 634 24.27 -4.66 -24.81
C VAL A 634 24.90 -6.04 -25.10
N LEU A 635 25.04 -6.89 -24.08
CA LEU A 635 25.77 -8.17 -24.21
C LEU A 635 24.91 -9.33 -24.69
N GLU A 636 23.62 -9.33 -24.36
CA GLU A 636 22.70 -10.45 -24.62
C GLU A 636 21.58 -10.07 -25.60
N ASN A 637 21.58 -8.84 -26.12
CA ASN A 637 20.50 -8.30 -26.96
C ASN A 637 19.11 -8.42 -26.29
N ARG A 638 19.07 -8.28 -24.95
CA ARG A 638 17.81 -8.23 -24.19
C ARG A 638 16.96 -7.06 -24.69
N SER A 639 15.71 -7.33 -25.04
CA SER A 639 14.83 -6.31 -25.65
C SER A 639 14.57 -5.13 -24.70
N LEU A 640 14.76 -3.91 -25.20
CA LEU A 640 14.28 -2.69 -24.56
C LEU A 640 12.78 -2.51 -24.82
N LEU A 641 12.04 -2.04 -23.80
CA LEU A 641 10.64 -1.71 -23.96
C LEU A 641 10.52 -0.38 -24.72
N ARG A 642 9.83 -0.41 -25.85
CA ARG A 642 9.66 0.72 -26.76
C ARG A 642 8.18 0.89 -27.09
N PRO A 643 7.62 2.10 -26.93
CA PRO A 643 6.27 2.37 -27.37
C PRO A 643 6.19 2.32 -28.90
N LEU A 644 5.02 1.94 -29.40
CA LEU A 644 4.73 2.05 -30.82
C LEU A 644 4.71 3.53 -31.25
N ALA A 645 5.20 3.84 -32.46
CA ALA A 645 5.16 5.21 -32.97
C ALA A 645 3.73 5.77 -32.97
N GLN A 646 3.56 7.01 -32.53
CA GLN A 646 2.25 7.63 -32.30
C GLN A 646 1.27 7.55 -33.50
N PRO A 647 1.68 7.74 -34.77
CA PRO A 647 0.76 7.56 -35.90
C PRO A 647 0.23 6.12 -36.02
N LEU A 648 1.08 5.13 -35.75
CA LEU A 648 0.71 3.71 -35.81
C LEU A 648 -0.23 3.33 -34.66
N GLU A 649 -0.07 3.93 -33.48
CA GLU A 649 -1.01 3.77 -32.37
C GLU A 649 -2.42 4.26 -32.73
N VAL A 650 -2.52 5.44 -33.35
CA VAL A 650 -3.81 6.00 -33.80
C VAL A 650 -4.44 5.11 -34.88
N LEU A 651 -3.63 4.64 -35.84
CA LEU A 651 -4.09 3.70 -36.87
C LEU A 651 -4.60 2.39 -36.26
N LEU A 652 -3.95 1.87 -35.22
CA LEU A 652 -4.40 0.67 -34.52
C LEU A 652 -5.77 0.90 -33.85
N ILE A 653 -5.96 2.01 -33.14
CA ILE A 653 -7.25 2.36 -32.50
C ILE A 653 -8.37 2.44 -33.55
N ILE A 654 -8.12 3.12 -34.67
CA ILE A 654 -9.06 3.22 -35.78
C ILE A 654 -9.36 1.83 -36.37
N GLY A 655 -8.33 1.03 -36.60
CA GLY A 655 -8.46 -0.34 -37.10
C GLY A 655 -9.36 -1.20 -36.21
N MET A 656 -9.18 -1.12 -34.89
CA MET A 656 -10.00 -1.86 -33.93
C MET A 656 -11.46 -1.39 -33.89
N ALA A 657 -11.73 -0.09 -34.04
CA ALA A 657 -13.09 0.42 -34.19
C ALA A 657 -13.77 -0.06 -35.49
N ILE A 658 -13.01 -0.15 -36.58
CA ILE A 658 -13.50 -0.71 -37.85
C ILE A 658 -13.84 -2.20 -37.68
N VAL A 659 -12.98 -2.98 -37.02
CA VAL A 659 -13.27 -4.38 -36.69
C VAL A 659 -14.54 -4.49 -35.85
N GLY A 660 -14.62 -3.74 -34.75
CA GLY A 660 -15.76 -3.73 -33.84
C GLY A 660 -17.09 -3.40 -34.53
N SER A 661 -17.11 -2.38 -35.39
CA SER A 661 -18.31 -1.99 -36.16
C SER A 661 -18.67 -3.02 -37.25
N THR A 662 -17.66 -3.56 -37.95
CA THR A 662 -17.86 -4.58 -39.00
C THR A 662 -18.49 -5.84 -38.43
N LEU A 663 -17.99 -6.33 -37.27
CA LEU A 663 -18.55 -7.50 -36.59
C LEU A 663 -20.03 -7.34 -36.22
N THR A 664 -20.46 -6.12 -35.87
CA THR A 664 -21.89 -5.85 -35.59
C THR A 664 -22.72 -5.88 -36.88
N VAL A 665 -22.19 -5.29 -37.95
CA VAL A 665 -22.86 -5.14 -39.25
C VAL A 665 -23.02 -6.46 -39.98
N LEU A 666 -22.09 -7.41 -39.82
CA LEU A 666 -22.19 -8.74 -40.45
C LEU A 666 -23.43 -9.50 -39.96
N SER A 667 -24.11 -10.21 -40.87
CA SER A 667 -25.33 -10.98 -40.58
C SER A 667 -24.98 -12.40 -40.15
N VAL A 668 -24.56 -12.57 -38.91
CA VAL A 668 -24.21 -13.88 -38.32
C VAL A 668 -25.19 -14.23 -37.19
N ARG A 669 -25.38 -15.52 -36.88
CA ARG A 669 -26.20 -15.97 -35.73
C ARG A 669 -25.68 -15.34 -34.42
N ARG A 670 -26.59 -15.00 -33.50
CA ARG A 670 -26.26 -14.29 -32.25
C ARG A 670 -25.18 -14.99 -31.41
N SER A 671 -25.28 -16.31 -31.25
CA SER A 671 -24.28 -17.11 -30.51
C SER A 671 -22.90 -17.02 -31.15
N ALA A 672 -22.81 -17.20 -32.47
CA ALA A 672 -21.57 -17.05 -33.21
C ALA A 672 -21.00 -15.63 -33.14
N LYS A 673 -21.85 -14.58 -33.16
CA LYS A 673 -21.38 -13.19 -32.95
C LYS A 673 -20.72 -12.99 -31.60
N LEU A 674 -21.31 -13.49 -30.52
CA LEU A 674 -20.74 -13.36 -29.17
C LEU A 674 -19.37 -14.06 -29.08
N LEU A 675 -19.24 -15.26 -29.66
CA LEU A 675 -17.96 -15.97 -29.73
C LEU A 675 -16.91 -15.20 -30.53
N ILE A 676 -17.30 -14.60 -31.67
CA ILE A 676 -16.37 -13.79 -32.48
C ILE A 676 -15.94 -12.53 -31.72
N TYR A 677 -16.84 -11.86 -30.98
CA TYR A 677 -16.46 -10.72 -30.13
C TYR A 677 -15.52 -11.12 -29.00
N ALA A 678 -15.81 -12.22 -28.30
CA ALA A 678 -14.95 -12.73 -27.24
C ALA A 678 -13.55 -13.07 -27.78
N PHE A 679 -13.48 -13.75 -28.92
CA PHE A 679 -12.21 -14.04 -29.60
C PHE A 679 -11.48 -12.75 -30.00
N ALA A 680 -12.18 -11.78 -30.59
CA ALA A 680 -11.57 -10.52 -31.01
C ALA A 680 -11.01 -9.72 -29.82
N ILE A 681 -11.73 -9.66 -28.69
CA ILE A 681 -11.23 -9.05 -27.45
C ILE A 681 -9.99 -9.81 -26.94
N ALA A 682 -10.05 -11.14 -26.88
CA ALA A 682 -8.92 -11.95 -26.45
C ALA A 682 -7.67 -11.71 -27.32
N THR A 683 -7.83 -11.65 -28.65
CA THR A 683 -6.72 -11.33 -29.56
C THR A 683 -6.19 -9.90 -29.41
N SER A 684 -7.08 -8.95 -29.07
CA SER A 684 -6.72 -7.54 -28.84
C SER A 684 -5.88 -7.33 -27.58
N ILE A 685 -5.81 -8.33 -26.70
CA ILE A 685 -4.97 -8.34 -25.50
C ILE A 685 -3.76 -9.27 -25.71
N GLY A 686 -4.01 -10.47 -26.22
CA GLY A 686 -2.99 -11.51 -26.39
C GLY A 686 -1.89 -11.16 -27.41
N ILE A 687 -2.24 -10.58 -28.56
CA ILE A 687 -1.23 -10.18 -29.56
C ILE A 687 -0.32 -9.07 -29.02
N PRO A 688 -0.86 -7.96 -28.45
CA PRO A 688 -0.05 -6.98 -27.76
C PRO A 688 0.83 -7.55 -26.65
N PHE A 689 0.35 -8.52 -25.88
CA PHE A 689 1.17 -9.15 -24.84
C PHE A 689 2.35 -9.92 -25.45
N ILE A 690 2.14 -10.68 -26.53
CA ILE A 690 3.24 -11.39 -27.24
C ILE A 690 4.27 -10.38 -27.79
N LEU A 691 3.81 -9.27 -28.38
CA LEU A 691 4.70 -8.22 -28.87
C LEU A 691 5.43 -7.50 -27.73
N PHE A 692 4.79 -7.37 -26.56
CA PHE A 692 5.40 -6.82 -25.36
C PHE A 692 6.58 -7.66 -24.86
N LEU A 693 6.47 -9.00 -24.95
CA LEU A 693 7.59 -9.91 -24.68
C LEU A 693 8.78 -9.70 -25.62
N GLN A 694 8.57 -9.08 -26.79
CA GLN A 694 9.59 -8.75 -27.77
C GLN A 694 10.07 -7.29 -27.67
N GLY A 695 9.64 -6.55 -26.64
CA GLY A 695 10.01 -5.15 -26.44
C GLY A 695 9.01 -4.12 -26.97
N TRP A 696 7.86 -4.50 -27.51
CA TRP A 696 6.90 -3.55 -28.09
C TRP A 696 5.70 -3.27 -27.17
N TRP A 697 5.55 -2.02 -26.76
CA TRP A 697 4.40 -1.57 -25.97
C TRP A 697 3.31 -0.96 -26.85
N LEU A 698 2.18 -1.67 -26.96
CA LEU A 698 1.02 -1.28 -27.77
C LEU A 698 -0.12 -0.73 -26.89
N PRO A 699 -0.98 0.16 -27.43
CA PRO A 699 -2.06 0.80 -26.69
C PRO A 699 -3.29 -0.13 -26.55
N VAL A 700 -3.19 -1.13 -25.67
CA VAL A 700 -4.20 -2.19 -25.48
C VAL A 700 -5.55 -1.65 -25.03
N VAL A 701 -5.57 -0.76 -24.04
CA VAL A 701 -6.80 -0.21 -23.45
C VAL A 701 -7.65 0.53 -24.49
N PRO A 702 -7.14 1.56 -25.20
CA PRO A 702 -7.93 2.24 -26.22
C PRO A 702 -8.28 1.31 -27.39
N SER A 703 -7.46 0.29 -27.69
CA SER A 703 -7.76 -0.72 -28.72
C SER A 703 -8.99 -1.56 -28.36
N VAL A 704 -9.07 -2.06 -27.12
CA VAL A 704 -10.22 -2.81 -26.62
C VAL A 704 -11.47 -1.92 -26.53
N PHE A 705 -11.33 -0.69 -26.03
CA PHE A 705 -12.43 0.28 -25.98
C PHE A 705 -12.93 0.68 -27.37
N ALA A 706 -12.05 0.82 -28.36
CA ALA A 706 -12.43 1.08 -29.74
C ALA A 706 -13.26 -0.06 -30.33
N LEU A 707 -12.83 -1.30 -30.14
CA LEU A 707 -13.56 -2.49 -30.60
C LEU A 707 -14.94 -2.61 -29.94
N ALA A 708 -14.99 -2.54 -28.61
CA ALA A 708 -16.23 -2.71 -27.86
C ALA A 708 -17.20 -1.52 -28.06
N GLY A 709 -16.68 -0.29 -27.98
CA GLY A 709 -17.45 0.93 -28.12
C GLY A 709 -18.05 1.10 -29.51
N ALA A 710 -17.26 0.86 -30.58
CA ALA A 710 -17.75 0.96 -31.95
C ALA A 710 -18.81 -0.12 -32.25
N GLY A 711 -18.63 -1.34 -31.74
CA GLY A 711 -19.62 -2.41 -31.85
C GLY A 711 -20.92 -2.07 -31.11
N GLY A 712 -20.82 -1.62 -29.86
CA GLY A 712 -21.98 -1.23 -29.05
C GLY A 712 -22.79 -0.09 -29.67
N LEU A 713 -22.11 0.99 -30.09
CA LEU A 713 -22.77 2.14 -30.72
C LEU A 713 -23.45 1.76 -32.05
N SER A 714 -22.81 0.87 -32.83
CA SER A 714 -23.40 0.34 -34.07
C SER A 714 -24.67 -0.46 -33.78
N ALA A 715 -24.67 -1.30 -32.74
CA ALA A 715 -25.82 -2.13 -32.37
C ALA A 715 -27.03 -1.29 -31.94
N ILE A 716 -26.81 -0.29 -31.08
CA ILE A 716 -27.84 0.66 -30.62
C ILE A 716 -28.39 1.47 -31.80
N SER A 717 -27.53 1.95 -32.69
CA SER A 717 -27.93 2.73 -33.87
C SER A 717 -28.76 1.93 -34.87
N LEU A 718 -28.50 0.63 -34.98
CA LEU A 718 -29.28 -0.28 -35.82
C LEU A 718 -30.66 -0.60 -35.21
N GLN A 719 -30.72 -0.82 -33.89
CA GLN A 719 -31.98 -1.10 -33.18
C GLN A 719 -32.91 0.11 -33.13
N SER A 720 -32.39 1.31 -32.85
CA SER A 720 -33.20 2.54 -32.81
C SER A 720 -33.85 2.86 -34.16
N LYS A 721 -33.17 2.58 -35.27
CA LYS A 721 -33.72 2.78 -36.62
C LYS A 721 -34.71 1.70 -37.04
N SER A 722 -34.60 0.47 -36.53
CA SER A 722 -35.67 -0.52 -36.73
C SER A 722 -36.93 -0.15 -35.95
N LEU A 723 -36.79 0.37 -34.73
CA LEU A 723 -37.90 0.85 -33.91
C LEU A 723 -38.65 2.05 -34.56
N ARG A 724 -37.93 3.03 -35.12
CA ARG A 724 -38.53 4.15 -35.87
C ARG A 724 -39.18 3.79 -37.21
N LYS A 725 -39.03 2.55 -37.68
CA LYS A 725 -39.73 2.03 -38.87
C LYS A 725 -41.00 1.25 -38.50
N LEU A 726 -41.13 0.86 -37.23
CA LEU A 726 -42.25 0.09 -36.68
C LEU A 726 -43.29 0.99 -36.00
N LEU A 727 -42.85 2.16 -35.52
CA LEU A 727 -43.68 3.34 -35.22
C LEU A 727 -43.88 4.15 -36.50
#